data_AF-A0A836YH63-F1
#
_entry.id   AF-A0A836YH63-F1
#
_cell.length_a   1.000
_cell.length_b   1.000
_cell.length_c   1.000
_cell.angle_alpha   90.00
_cell.angle_beta   90.00
_cell.angle_gamma   90.00
#
_symmetry.space_group_name_H-M   'P 1'
#
loop_
_entity.id
_entity.type
_entity.pdbx_description
1 polymer ?
#
loop_
_entity_poly.entity_id
_entity_poly.type
_entity_poly.pdbx_seq_one_letter_code
_entity_poly.pdbx_strand_id
1 'polypeptide(L)'
;MSSSSHIGGMEGGTVEQGSAARCSATATESHSPLFTAAENAEFQAILAECKTFQDCERQYQGVLMTLEGDDVLERFRVEYDSLHSSLLRSHEGEGRLLRKCTDLQSDIEACAEKAIAAAELTLGDRDTIANLKSETERTSRRLVQVKEKDAQLKEAITSLKREIAEQQAKAQEPIDLPAQEAALHSLRRLHDTLQREEEQLTQQLRSVSLDMAATQRRITALVNSHSANATELDRVREAISKTEEEAQMVLATKSVKEQELRAVRDTIAHRLAYHVSQQHTLDALGEDHERNGQELRDVKQEEARLTEEYQGVCRQLQHVNTALQECNEENDLWQRRVHEKAAELQAHQASISSLHKRYLKTQKVVEALQRRNAVAEERKSEQMERLGEAVEQLRSEEAALARAKQSARTATQTAASVREEVSLLQQHISGEAAEQQRNAAWLAGKRGYLRVLESVLMSIEEHIQQTRQEVYVVAQEAEVSEANAKKHAFTCAHLLSDIENKDVELVHNEEKLTEVEARIKQQQALLETMVAERNTYIAHYDQLKHGLSEQQHEFALLLAKVQSMRSAIQKRDKDVKLEVEHIQLLRQQHEELEAHVVDYQRRTSKKQRCADALGQEVRQLRAVLSDAAAETTRQQRRCRGIVHERDMLERQATDRATELHALYERAHTQQTLLQRQEGLYNEHTQQLEHLEYQTAQFAQQLEQMRMFVARLPELRVLLNNAARELQREKVRVRAMLDDASHAVNVHPYHELASAEPEAYALLQRVQKLQRALVQRRTELEEKEAAIQSVEQRYMKAKATVAHQPGPEIAEQLSAHQQNLIKKNQQMRQMQEALEFFRSQTDQFKARHDVLRERLADMSKTYAASRAEEERRSRAGTFTDATSTTPRPDSPSAMAEPAVYRGFVAPPRSTTSTTSHAAIACAVLGEGVELSSEGPHQNTGQLP
;
A
#
# COMPACT_ATOMS: atom_id res chain seq x y z
N MET A 1 -6.61 -89.62 12.05
CA MET A 1 -5.77 -89.39 13.25
C MET A 1 -4.69 -88.38 12.88
N SER A 2 -3.92 -87.91 13.87
CA SER A 2 -2.76 -87.00 13.75
C SER A 2 -3.03 -85.48 13.65
N SER A 3 -2.61 -84.80 14.72
CA SER A 3 -1.82 -83.55 14.75
C SER A 3 -2.40 -82.19 14.27
N SER A 4 -2.23 -81.20 15.17
CA SER A 4 -2.06 -79.73 14.92
C SER A 4 -3.19 -78.95 14.22
N SER A 5 -3.48 -77.69 14.54
CA SER A 5 -3.05 -76.85 15.69
C SER A 5 -3.93 -75.60 15.77
N HIS A 6 -4.34 -75.16 16.96
CA HIS A 6 -4.95 -73.84 17.17
C HIS A 6 -4.59 -73.26 18.55
N ILE A 7 -4.29 -71.97 18.53
CA ILE A 7 -4.09 -71.04 19.65
C ILE A 7 -5.05 -69.89 19.31
N GLY A 8 -5.84 -69.29 20.20
CA GLY A 8 -5.72 -69.16 21.66
C GLY A 8 -5.54 -67.68 21.98
N GLY A 9 -6.26 -67.12 22.96
CA GLY A 9 -6.15 -65.68 23.20
C GLY A 9 -6.96 -65.14 24.37
N MET A 10 -6.62 -63.92 24.77
CA MET A 10 -7.48 -63.00 25.52
C MET A 10 -6.89 -61.57 25.50
N GLU A 11 -7.79 -60.59 25.63
CA GLU A 11 -7.59 -59.20 26.10
C GLU A 11 -6.69 -58.18 25.34
N GLY A 12 -7.21 -56.94 25.25
CA GLY A 12 -6.41 -55.71 25.19
C GLY A 12 -6.36 -54.95 23.85
N GLY A 13 -7.06 -53.81 23.74
CA GLY A 13 -6.86 -52.82 22.67
C GLY A 13 -8.11 -52.01 22.30
N THR A 14 -8.07 -50.69 22.48
CA THR A 14 -9.15 -49.73 22.17
C THR A 14 -8.81 -48.84 20.96
N VAL A 15 -9.81 -48.07 20.49
CA VAL A 15 -9.70 -46.99 19.46
C VAL A 15 -9.54 -47.56 18.02
N GLU A 16 -10.26 -47.10 16.97
CA GLU A 16 -11.08 -45.90 16.78
C GLU A 16 -12.36 -46.20 15.96
N GLN A 17 -13.49 -45.53 16.26
CA GLN A 17 -14.65 -45.43 15.37
C GLN A 17 -15.21 -44.00 15.43
N GLY A 18 -15.19 -43.27 14.32
CA GLY A 18 -15.84 -41.97 14.23
C GLY A 18 -15.45 -41.11 13.04
N SER A 19 -16.25 -41.14 11.97
CA SER A 19 -16.65 -39.98 11.14
C SER A 19 -17.35 -40.46 9.86
N ALA A 20 -18.68 -40.58 9.92
CA ALA A 20 -19.53 -40.88 8.76
C ALA A 20 -20.85 -40.08 8.82
N ALA A 21 -20.77 -38.82 9.26
CA ALA A 21 -21.94 -37.99 9.54
C ALA A 21 -21.69 -36.49 9.28
N ARG A 22 -21.68 -36.08 7.99
CA ARG A 22 -21.98 -34.71 7.49
C ARG A 22 -21.77 -34.62 5.97
N CYS A 23 -22.82 -34.83 5.17
CA CYS A 23 -22.97 -34.35 3.79
C CYS A 23 -24.40 -34.63 3.24
N SER A 24 -25.42 -34.15 3.94
CA SER A 24 -26.83 -34.33 3.54
C SER A 24 -27.70 -33.16 4.01
N ALA A 25 -27.28 -31.93 3.68
CA ALA A 25 -27.93 -30.69 4.07
C ALA A 25 -27.75 -29.58 3.00
N THR A 26 -27.99 -29.90 1.73
CA THR A 26 -28.27 -28.89 0.71
C THR A 26 -29.77 -28.58 0.79
N ALA A 27 -30.11 -27.39 1.28
CA ALA A 27 -31.49 -27.04 1.58
C ALA A 27 -32.36 -26.98 0.30
N THR A 28 -33.52 -27.62 0.34
CA THR A 28 -34.63 -27.30 -0.57
C THR A 28 -35.39 -26.12 0.01
N GLU A 29 -34.76 -24.95 0.03
CA GLU A 29 -35.45 -23.68 0.30
C GLU A 29 -36.34 -23.36 -0.89
N SER A 30 -37.64 -23.67 -0.75
CA SER A 30 -38.67 -23.23 -1.68
C SER A 30 -38.66 -21.70 -1.72
N HIS A 31 -38.40 -21.13 -2.90
CA HIS A 31 -38.22 -19.68 -3.07
C HIS A 31 -39.35 -18.86 -2.45
N SER A 32 -39.07 -18.21 -1.32
CA SER A 32 -39.84 -17.06 -0.86
C SER A 32 -39.72 -15.95 -1.90
N PRO A 33 -40.82 -15.34 -2.37
CA PRO A 33 -40.74 -14.19 -3.27
C PRO A 33 -40.04 -13.04 -2.54
N LEU A 34 -39.19 -12.30 -3.26
CA LEU A 34 -38.39 -11.18 -2.72
C LEU A 34 -39.22 -10.01 -2.19
N PHE A 35 -40.49 -9.94 -2.58
CA PHE A 35 -41.50 -9.04 -2.02
C PHE A 35 -42.73 -9.86 -1.65
N THR A 36 -43.35 -9.53 -0.52
CA THR A 36 -44.67 -10.06 -0.15
C THR A 36 -45.75 -9.54 -1.10
N ALA A 37 -46.91 -10.20 -1.10
CA ALA A 37 -48.08 -9.73 -1.84
C ALA A 37 -48.62 -8.39 -1.32
N ALA A 38 -48.28 -8.00 -0.07
CA ALA A 38 -48.65 -6.71 0.50
C ALA A 38 -47.77 -5.58 -0.07
N GLU A 39 -46.44 -5.72 -0.04
CA GLU A 39 -45.50 -4.72 -0.56
C GLU A 39 -45.71 -4.47 -2.07
N ASN A 40 -46.01 -5.52 -2.85
CA ASN A 40 -46.39 -5.37 -4.26
C ASN A 40 -47.71 -4.61 -4.46
N ALA A 41 -48.70 -4.80 -3.57
CA ALA A 41 -49.97 -4.07 -3.63
C ALA A 41 -49.80 -2.59 -3.25
N GLU A 42 -48.97 -2.30 -2.24
CA GLU A 42 -48.60 -0.93 -1.85
C GLU A 42 -47.85 -0.20 -2.98
N PHE A 43 -46.88 -0.86 -3.64
CA PHE A 43 -46.19 -0.29 -4.79
C PHE A 43 -47.14 -0.01 -5.98
N GLN A 44 -48.11 -0.90 -6.24
CA GLN A 44 -49.14 -0.66 -7.26
C GLN A 44 -50.10 0.48 -6.90
N ALA A 45 -50.40 0.69 -5.61
CA ALA A 45 -51.20 1.83 -5.16
C ALA A 45 -50.48 3.17 -5.40
N ILE A 46 -49.19 3.26 -5.05
CA ILE A 46 -48.36 4.46 -5.30
C ILE A 46 -48.25 4.74 -6.81
N LEU A 47 -48.12 3.70 -7.64
CA LEU A 47 -48.18 3.80 -9.11
C LEU A 47 -49.55 4.18 -9.68
N ALA A 48 -50.63 4.13 -8.89
CA ALA A 48 -51.95 4.64 -9.25
C ALA A 48 -52.11 6.11 -8.82
N GLU A 49 -51.69 6.47 -7.61
CA GLU A 49 -51.71 7.84 -7.10
C GLU A 49 -50.86 8.79 -7.94
N CYS A 50 -49.67 8.36 -8.40
CA CYS A 50 -48.87 9.18 -9.31
C CYS A 50 -49.52 9.45 -10.69
N LYS A 51 -50.61 8.75 -11.05
CA LYS A 51 -51.37 8.98 -12.29
C LYS A 51 -52.54 9.97 -12.11
N THR A 52 -53.08 10.13 -10.90
CA THR A 52 -54.18 11.08 -10.63
C THR A 52 -53.70 12.54 -10.52
N PHE A 53 -52.37 12.78 -10.49
CA PHE A 53 -51.76 14.12 -10.51
C PHE A 53 -52.28 15.03 -11.65
N GLN A 54 -52.65 14.46 -12.80
CA GLN A 54 -53.23 15.22 -13.93
C GLN A 54 -54.58 15.88 -13.59
N ASP A 55 -55.33 15.35 -12.63
CA ASP A 55 -56.58 15.95 -12.16
C ASP A 55 -56.29 17.10 -11.17
N CYS A 56 -55.23 16.98 -10.36
CA CYS A 56 -54.72 18.05 -9.50
C CYS A 56 -54.18 19.23 -10.33
N GLU A 57 -53.44 18.96 -11.41
CA GLU A 57 -52.95 19.99 -12.33
C GLU A 57 -54.10 20.80 -12.97
N ARG A 58 -55.17 20.11 -13.41
CA ARG A 58 -56.37 20.77 -13.94
C ARG A 58 -57.12 21.60 -12.88
N GLN A 59 -57.14 21.15 -11.62
CA GLN A 59 -57.72 21.93 -10.52
C GLN A 59 -56.89 23.18 -10.22
N TYR A 60 -55.56 23.07 -10.16
CA TYR A 60 -54.64 24.19 -9.99
C TYR A 60 -54.81 25.23 -11.11
N GLN A 61 -54.82 24.81 -12.38
CA GLN A 61 -55.07 25.71 -13.52
C GLN A 61 -56.43 26.40 -13.42
N GLY A 62 -57.48 25.71 -12.94
CA GLY A 62 -58.78 26.31 -12.66
C GLY A 62 -58.73 27.40 -11.58
N VAL A 63 -58.03 27.16 -10.47
CA VAL A 63 -57.84 28.16 -9.41
C VAL A 63 -57.05 29.37 -9.92
N LEU A 64 -55.98 29.14 -10.68
CA LEU A 64 -55.18 30.19 -11.31
C LEU A 64 -56.04 31.13 -12.16
N MET A 65 -56.88 30.57 -13.03
CA MET A 65 -57.79 31.32 -13.92
C MET A 65 -58.88 32.07 -13.15
N THR A 66 -59.24 31.65 -11.93
CA THR A 66 -60.16 32.41 -11.05
C THR A 66 -59.47 33.53 -10.26
N LEU A 67 -58.13 33.59 -10.25
CA LEU A 67 -57.33 34.64 -9.62
C LEU A 67 -56.83 35.69 -10.62
N GLU A 68 -57.04 35.50 -11.92
CA GLU A 68 -56.68 36.50 -12.94
C GLU A 68 -57.69 37.66 -12.95
N GLY A 69 -57.27 38.83 -12.46
CA GLY A 69 -58.03 40.08 -12.55
C GLY A 69 -58.36 40.78 -11.23
N ASP A 70 -57.88 40.27 -10.08
CA ASP A 70 -58.01 40.94 -8.77
C ASP A 70 -56.64 41.37 -8.24
N ASP A 71 -56.33 42.67 -8.37
CA ASP A 71 -55.05 43.29 -7.97
C ASP A 71 -54.70 43.06 -6.48
N VAL A 72 -55.69 42.77 -5.63
CA VAL A 72 -55.47 42.50 -4.19
C VAL A 72 -54.90 41.08 -3.98
N LEU A 73 -55.24 40.13 -4.87
CA LEU A 73 -54.87 38.72 -4.77
C LEU A 73 -53.63 38.34 -5.58
N GLU A 74 -53.09 39.26 -6.40
CA GLU A 74 -51.91 39.01 -7.24
C GLU A 74 -50.69 38.48 -6.46
N ARG A 75 -50.50 38.92 -5.20
CA ARG A 75 -49.45 38.37 -4.31
C ARG A 75 -49.68 36.90 -3.94
N PHE A 76 -50.93 36.54 -3.65
CA PHE A 76 -51.32 35.16 -3.36
C PHE A 76 -51.17 34.29 -4.61
N ARG A 77 -51.50 34.80 -5.80
CA ARG A 77 -51.28 34.14 -7.09
C ARG A 77 -49.81 33.75 -7.28
N VAL A 78 -48.89 34.69 -7.09
CA VAL A 78 -47.43 34.45 -7.19
C VAL A 78 -46.91 33.45 -6.16
N GLU A 79 -47.41 33.47 -4.92
CA GLU A 79 -47.03 32.47 -3.90
C GLU A 79 -47.61 31.08 -4.19
N TYR A 80 -48.83 30.99 -4.70
CA TYR A 80 -49.50 29.76 -5.13
C TYR A 80 -48.78 29.11 -6.33
N ASP A 81 -48.36 29.93 -7.30
CA ASP A 81 -47.56 29.48 -8.46
C ASP A 81 -46.16 29.01 -8.06
N SER A 82 -45.53 29.65 -7.08
CA SER A 82 -44.26 29.21 -6.49
C SER A 82 -44.40 27.85 -5.79
N LEU A 83 -45.51 27.64 -5.08
CA LEU A 83 -45.84 26.37 -4.43
C LEU A 83 -46.07 25.26 -5.46
N HIS A 84 -46.89 25.50 -6.50
CA HIS A 84 -47.13 24.54 -7.57
C HIS A 84 -45.85 24.23 -8.38
N SER A 85 -45.04 25.25 -8.68
CA SER A 85 -43.72 25.10 -9.30
C SER A 85 -42.72 24.30 -8.44
N SER A 86 -43.01 24.09 -7.16
CA SER A 86 -42.24 23.23 -6.26
C SER A 86 -42.84 21.82 -6.19
N LEU A 87 -44.18 21.71 -6.15
CA LEU A 87 -44.91 20.45 -6.23
C LEU A 87 -44.62 19.68 -7.53
N LEU A 88 -44.63 20.35 -8.69
CA LEU A 88 -44.22 19.79 -9.99
C LEU A 88 -42.83 19.17 -9.93
N ARG A 89 -41.86 19.85 -9.31
CA ARG A 89 -40.48 19.34 -9.17
C ARG A 89 -40.38 18.14 -8.24
N SER A 90 -41.28 18.01 -7.26
CA SER A 90 -41.40 16.78 -6.44
C SER A 90 -41.97 15.63 -7.27
N HIS A 91 -43.09 15.85 -7.97
CA HIS A 91 -43.75 14.84 -8.81
C HIS A 91 -42.85 14.35 -9.96
N GLU A 92 -42.09 15.24 -10.61
CA GLU A 92 -41.08 14.82 -11.58
C GLU A 92 -39.94 13.99 -10.94
N GLY A 93 -39.64 14.21 -9.66
CA GLY A 93 -38.66 13.43 -8.90
C GLY A 93 -39.19 12.04 -8.57
N GLU A 94 -40.38 11.97 -7.99
CA GLU A 94 -41.13 10.75 -7.67
C GLU A 94 -41.37 9.90 -8.93
N GLY A 95 -41.83 10.52 -10.02
CA GLY A 95 -42.01 9.87 -11.31
C GLY A 95 -40.71 9.38 -11.98
N ARG A 96 -39.54 9.93 -11.60
CA ARG A 96 -38.21 9.41 -12.00
C ARG A 96 -37.73 8.26 -11.09
N LEU A 97 -38.12 8.26 -9.82
CA LEU A 97 -37.87 7.16 -8.88
C LEU A 97 -38.73 5.94 -9.22
N LEU A 98 -40.05 6.13 -9.41
CA LEU A 98 -40.99 5.05 -9.71
C LEU A 98 -40.65 4.29 -11.00
N ARG A 99 -40.17 4.99 -12.05
CA ARG A 99 -39.68 4.33 -13.28
C ARG A 99 -38.50 3.41 -12.98
N LYS A 100 -37.50 3.88 -12.23
CA LYS A 100 -36.37 3.03 -11.82
C LYS A 100 -36.83 1.83 -10.98
N CYS A 101 -37.84 1.99 -10.12
CA CYS A 101 -38.40 0.89 -9.36
C CYS A 101 -39.12 -0.13 -10.27
N THR A 102 -39.89 0.31 -11.28
CA THR A 102 -40.52 -0.61 -12.25
C THR A 102 -39.49 -1.29 -13.16
N ASP A 103 -38.45 -0.58 -13.58
CA ASP A 103 -37.36 -1.13 -14.40
C ASP A 103 -36.63 -2.24 -13.60
N LEU A 104 -36.21 -1.94 -12.37
CA LEU A 104 -35.57 -2.89 -11.46
C LEU A 104 -36.48 -4.08 -11.11
N GLN A 105 -37.80 -3.87 -10.93
CA GLN A 105 -38.74 -4.96 -10.72
C GLN A 105 -38.78 -5.91 -11.94
N SER A 106 -38.82 -5.37 -13.16
CA SER A 106 -38.79 -6.17 -14.38
C SER A 106 -37.48 -6.94 -14.56
N ASP A 107 -36.34 -6.36 -14.19
CA ASP A 107 -35.04 -7.04 -14.17
C ASP A 107 -34.99 -8.18 -13.14
N ILE A 108 -35.57 -7.98 -11.95
CA ILE A 108 -35.68 -9.01 -10.89
C ILE A 108 -36.58 -10.17 -11.35
N GLU A 109 -37.75 -9.88 -11.92
CA GLU A 109 -38.67 -10.88 -12.46
C GLU A 109 -38.00 -11.68 -13.59
N ALA A 110 -37.36 -11.00 -14.54
CA ALA A 110 -36.60 -11.63 -15.63
C ALA A 110 -35.35 -12.38 -15.14
N CYS A 111 -34.86 -12.16 -13.91
CA CYS A 111 -33.81 -12.99 -13.30
C CYS A 111 -34.39 -14.20 -12.55
N ALA A 112 -35.56 -14.06 -11.92
CA ALA A 112 -36.27 -15.17 -11.28
C ALA A 112 -36.70 -16.24 -12.30
N GLU A 113 -37.25 -15.85 -13.45
CA GLU A 113 -37.59 -16.78 -14.54
C GLU A 113 -36.36 -17.60 -15.01
N LYS A 114 -35.21 -16.93 -15.18
CA LYS A 114 -33.96 -17.59 -15.58
C LYS A 114 -33.44 -18.56 -14.51
N ALA A 115 -33.62 -18.23 -13.23
CA ALA A 115 -33.25 -19.11 -12.12
C ALA A 115 -34.14 -20.37 -12.07
N ILE A 116 -35.45 -20.21 -12.30
CA ILE A 116 -36.41 -21.34 -12.38
C ILE A 116 -36.05 -22.27 -13.55
N ALA A 117 -35.86 -21.72 -14.76
CA ALA A 117 -35.49 -22.51 -15.94
C ALA A 117 -34.13 -23.24 -15.76
N ALA A 118 -33.17 -22.63 -15.06
CA ALA A 118 -31.91 -23.28 -14.71
C ALA A 118 -32.12 -24.42 -13.69
N ALA A 119 -32.98 -24.24 -12.69
CA ALA A 119 -33.30 -25.29 -11.72
C ALA A 119 -33.94 -26.51 -12.39
N GLU A 120 -34.92 -26.31 -13.28
CA GLU A 120 -35.57 -27.38 -14.05
C GLU A 120 -34.57 -28.18 -14.90
N LEU A 121 -33.63 -27.50 -15.58
CA LEU A 121 -32.54 -28.15 -16.32
C LEU A 121 -31.68 -29.04 -15.42
N THR A 122 -31.24 -28.53 -14.25
CA THR A 122 -30.42 -29.34 -13.32
C THR A 122 -31.17 -30.56 -12.74
N LEU A 123 -32.50 -30.51 -12.70
CA LEU A 123 -33.34 -31.63 -12.26
C LEU A 123 -33.45 -32.70 -13.36
N GLY A 124 -33.59 -32.30 -14.63
CA GLY A 124 -33.49 -33.21 -15.77
C GLY A 124 -32.12 -33.89 -15.91
N ASP A 125 -31.03 -33.14 -15.73
CA ASP A 125 -29.67 -33.69 -15.71
C ASP A 125 -29.47 -34.73 -14.59
N ARG A 126 -30.06 -34.50 -13.41
CA ARG A 126 -30.00 -35.44 -12.29
C ARG A 126 -30.63 -36.80 -12.63
N ASP A 127 -31.76 -36.79 -13.31
CA ASP A 127 -32.49 -38.02 -13.68
C ASP A 127 -31.84 -38.76 -14.85
N THR A 128 -31.28 -38.06 -15.84
CA THR A 128 -30.49 -38.72 -16.90
C THR A 128 -29.22 -39.37 -16.33
N ILE A 129 -28.53 -38.72 -15.38
CA ILE A 129 -27.38 -39.29 -14.66
C ILE A 129 -27.79 -40.53 -13.84
N ALA A 130 -28.97 -40.54 -13.22
CA ALA A 130 -29.47 -41.71 -12.49
C ALA A 130 -29.74 -42.90 -13.43
N ASN A 131 -30.36 -42.65 -14.59
CA ASN A 131 -30.64 -43.69 -15.58
C ASN A 131 -29.34 -44.31 -16.14
N LEU A 132 -28.36 -43.49 -16.55
CA LEU A 132 -27.07 -43.94 -17.08
C LEU A 132 -26.25 -44.76 -16.06
N LYS A 133 -26.36 -44.45 -14.76
CA LYS A 133 -25.79 -45.29 -13.68
C LYS A 133 -26.44 -46.67 -13.62
N SER A 134 -27.77 -46.75 -13.74
CA SER A 134 -28.48 -48.04 -13.77
C SER A 134 -28.08 -48.92 -14.96
N GLU A 135 -27.78 -48.31 -16.11
CA GLU A 135 -27.36 -49.03 -17.32
C GLU A 135 -25.91 -49.50 -17.27
N THR A 136 -25.01 -48.67 -16.72
CA THR A 136 -23.61 -49.08 -16.50
C THR A 136 -23.48 -50.20 -15.46
N GLU A 137 -24.35 -50.26 -14.45
CA GLU A 137 -24.46 -51.44 -13.58
C GLU A 137 -24.97 -52.68 -14.33
N ARG A 138 -26.02 -52.55 -15.15
CA ARG A 138 -26.57 -53.67 -15.93
C ARG A 138 -25.55 -54.25 -16.91
N THR A 139 -24.79 -53.42 -17.62
CA THR A 139 -23.73 -53.89 -18.53
C THR A 139 -22.56 -54.51 -17.78
N SER A 140 -22.16 -53.95 -16.63
CA SER A 140 -21.12 -54.54 -15.77
C SER A 140 -21.49 -55.96 -15.31
N ARG A 141 -22.74 -56.19 -14.89
CA ARG A 141 -23.22 -57.52 -14.48
C ARG A 141 -23.24 -58.52 -15.65
N ARG A 142 -23.61 -58.08 -16.86
CA ARG A 142 -23.52 -58.91 -18.08
C ARG A 142 -22.08 -59.28 -18.43
N LEU A 143 -21.12 -58.37 -18.26
CA LEU A 143 -19.70 -58.62 -18.54
C LEU A 143 -19.11 -59.72 -17.63
N VAL A 144 -19.52 -59.77 -16.36
CA VAL A 144 -19.12 -60.86 -15.43
C VAL A 144 -19.66 -62.20 -15.92
N GLN A 145 -20.95 -62.29 -16.24
CA GLN A 145 -21.60 -63.52 -16.74
C GLN A 145 -20.99 -64.03 -18.06
N VAL A 146 -20.47 -63.14 -18.92
CA VAL A 146 -19.75 -63.54 -20.14
C VAL A 146 -18.37 -64.11 -19.79
N LYS A 147 -17.62 -63.51 -18.85
CA LYS A 147 -16.31 -64.01 -18.41
C LYS A 147 -16.40 -65.37 -17.71
N GLU A 148 -17.46 -65.62 -16.93
CA GLU A 148 -17.71 -66.92 -16.30
C GLU A 148 -17.93 -68.02 -17.34
N LYS A 149 -18.72 -67.75 -18.39
CA LYS A 149 -18.95 -68.68 -19.51
C LYS A 149 -17.69 -68.93 -20.34
N ASP A 150 -16.91 -67.88 -20.58
CA ASP A 150 -15.63 -67.95 -21.31
C ASP A 150 -14.55 -68.73 -20.54
N ALA A 151 -14.62 -68.78 -19.20
CA ALA A 151 -13.81 -69.70 -18.37
C ALA A 151 -14.27 -71.16 -18.54
N GLN A 152 -15.57 -71.43 -18.41
CA GLN A 152 -16.16 -72.78 -18.55
C GLN A 152 -15.86 -73.41 -19.93
N LEU A 153 -15.92 -72.61 -21.00
CA LEU A 153 -15.58 -73.06 -22.35
C LEU A 153 -14.10 -73.42 -22.51
N LYS A 154 -13.19 -72.76 -21.79
CA LYS A 154 -11.75 -73.08 -21.83
C LYS A 154 -11.44 -74.38 -21.10
N GLU A 155 -12.14 -74.68 -20.01
CA GLU A 155 -12.04 -75.96 -19.33
C GLU A 155 -12.54 -77.12 -20.23
N ALA A 156 -13.67 -76.95 -20.92
CA ALA A 156 -14.18 -77.91 -21.91
C ALA A 156 -13.22 -78.14 -23.11
N ILE A 157 -12.45 -77.13 -23.50
CA ILE A 157 -11.42 -77.27 -24.55
C ILE A 157 -10.19 -78.05 -24.04
N THR A 158 -9.89 -78.03 -22.74
CA THR A 158 -8.78 -78.81 -22.17
C THR A 158 -9.11 -80.28 -21.95
N SER A 159 -10.37 -80.65 -21.68
CA SER A 159 -10.79 -82.06 -21.61
C SER A 159 -10.78 -82.73 -22.99
N LEU A 160 -11.39 -82.11 -24.00
CA LEU A 160 -11.45 -82.66 -25.37
C LEU A 160 -10.05 -82.88 -25.99
N LYS A 161 -9.08 -82.03 -25.66
CA LYS A 161 -7.67 -82.22 -26.07
C LYS A 161 -6.99 -83.44 -25.43
N ARG A 162 -7.49 -83.92 -24.28
CA ARG A 162 -6.99 -85.13 -23.61
C ARG A 162 -7.58 -86.39 -24.25
N GLU A 163 -8.86 -86.38 -24.57
CA GLU A 163 -9.56 -87.51 -25.21
C GLU A 163 -9.00 -87.84 -26.60
N ILE A 164 -8.63 -86.83 -27.39
CA ILE A 164 -7.97 -87.00 -28.70
C ILE A 164 -6.64 -87.76 -28.57
N ALA A 165 -5.87 -87.50 -27.51
CA ALA A 165 -4.59 -88.18 -27.26
C ALA A 165 -4.76 -89.66 -26.91
N GLU A 166 -5.86 -90.04 -26.23
CA GLU A 166 -6.14 -91.43 -25.85
C GLU A 166 -6.65 -92.27 -27.04
N GLN A 167 -7.32 -91.67 -28.03
CA GLN A 167 -7.77 -92.38 -29.23
C GLN A 167 -6.64 -92.62 -30.25
N GLN A 168 -5.66 -91.72 -30.34
CA GLN A 168 -4.49 -91.88 -31.22
C GLN A 168 -3.58 -93.06 -30.80
N ALA A 169 -3.72 -93.58 -29.58
CA ALA A 169 -2.91 -94.67 -29.04
C ALA A 169 -3.45 -96.10 -29.33
N LYS A 170 -4.53 -96.27 -30.09
CA LYS A 170 -5.26 -97.55 -30.22
C LYS A 170 -5.46 -98.06 -31.66
N ALA A 171 -4.55 -97.74 -32.59
CA ALA A 171 -4.73 -98.00 -34.02
C ALA A 171 -3.50 -98.61 -34.73
N GLN A 172 -2.91 -99.67 -34.19
CA GLN A 172 -1.87 -100.47 -34.87
C GLN A 172 -1.96 -101.97 -34.49
N GLU A 173 -2.46 -102.84 -35.39
CA GLU A 173 -1.93 -104.18 -35.74
C GLU A 173 -2.81 -104.88 -36.82
N PRO A 174 -2.28 -105.82 -37.66
CA PRO A 174 -2.98 -106.39 -38.84
C PRO A 174 -3.17 -107.92 -38.84
N ILE A 175 -4.05 -108.47 -39.72
CA ILE A 175 -4.21 -109.92 -40.00
C ILE A 175 -4.59 -110.15 -41.49
N ASP A 176 -4.06 -111.21 -42.11
CA ASP A 176 -4.25 -111.60 -43.53
C ASP A 176 -5.10 -112.89 -43.76
N LEU A 177 -5.47 -113.16 -45.02
CA LEU A 177 -6.15 -114.34 -45.60
C LEU A 177 -5.14 -115.18 -46.46
N PRO A 178 -5.37 -116.44 -46.95
CA PRO A 178 -6.59 -116.91 -47.68
C PRO A 178 -6.88 -118.45 -47.66
N ALA A 179 -7.81 -118.94 -48.52
CA ALA A 179 -7.67 -120.13 -49.42
C ALA A 179 -9.03 -120.65 -49.99
N GLN A 180 -9.12 -121.02 -51.28
CA GLN A 180 -10.32 -121.62 -51.89
C GLN A 180 -10.07 -122.36 -53.23
N GLU A 181 -9.93 -123.69 -53.24
CA GLU A 181 -9.95 -124.51 -54.47
C GLU A 181 -10.63 -125.89 -54.27
N ALA A 182 -11.93 -125.99 -54.56
CA ALA A 182 -12.69 -127.26 -54.52
C ALA A 182 -13.85 -127.32 -55.55
N ALA A 183 -13.66 -126.69 -56.72
CA ALA A 183 -14.76 -126.18 -57.54
C ALA A 183 -15.42 -127.15 -58.54
N LEU A 184 -14.83 -128.31 -58.85
CA LEU A 184 -15.09 -128.99 -60.13
C LEU A 184 -16.15 -130.11 -60.16
N HIS A 185 -16.82 -130.42 -59.03
CA HIS A 185 -17.87 -131.46 -58.99
C HIS A 185 -19.26 -130.97 -58.56
N SER A 186 -19.38 -129.75 -58.04
CA SER A 186 -20.67 -129.07 -57.81
C SER A 186 -21.34 -128.58 -59.10
N LEU A 187 -20.56 -128.33 -60.16
CA LEU A 187 -20.97 -127.65 -61.40
C LEU A 187 -22.17 -128.27 -62.16
N ARG A 188 -22.51 -129.54 -61.94
CA ARG A 188 -23.73 -130.15 -62.52
C ARG A 188 -24.97 -130.09 -61.63
N ARG A 189 -24.84 -129.75 -60.35
CA ARG A 189 -25.98 -129.38 -59.49
C ARG A 189 -26.18 -127.86 -59.48
N LEU A 190 -25.11 -127.09 -59.66
CA LEU A 190 -25.16 -125.64 -59.73
C LEU A 190 -26.09 -125.13 -60.84
N HIS A 191 -26.24 -125.81 -61.99
CA HIS A 191 -27.12 -125.29 -63.05
C HIS A 191 -28.59 -125.16 -62.60
N ASP A 192 -29.10 -126.16 -61.87
CA ASP A 192 -30.48 -126.19 -61.37
C ASP A 192 -30.70 -125.31 -60.13
N THR A 193 -29.64 -124.95 -59.39
CA THR A 193 -29.73 -123.97 -58.29
C THR A 193 -29.57 -122.55 -58.78
N LEU A 194 -28.64 -122.30 -59.72
CA LEU A 194 -28.38 -120.98 -60.33
C LEU A 194 -29.64 -120.35 -60.94
N GLN A 195 -30.53 -121.12 -61.58
CA GLN A 195 -31.81 -120.57 -62.08
C GLN A 195 -32.73 -120.04 -60.96
N ARG A 196 -32.71 -120.66 -59.77
CA ARG A 196 -33.48 -120.21 -58.60
C ARG A 196 -32.77 -119.08 -57.86
N GLU A 197 -31.44 -119.10 -57.85
CA GLU A 197 -30.60 -118.02 -57.33
C GLU A 197 -30.75 -116.76 -58.19
N GLU A 198 -30.90 -116.86 -59.51
CA GLU A 198 -31.18 -115.73 -60.42
C GLU A 198 -32.51 -115.03 -60.10
N GLU A 199 -33.59 -115.81 -59.88
CA GLU A 199 -34.89 -115.26 -59.47
C GLU A 199 -34.87 -114.59 -58.08
N GLN A 200 -33.99 -115.04 -57.17
CA GLN A 200 -33.81 -114.44 -55.85
C GLN A 200 -32.91 -113.19 -55.92
N LEU A 201 -31.79 -113.25 -56.65
CA LEU A 201 -30.86 -112.14 -56.85
C LEU A 201 -31.53 -110.98 -57.59
N THR A 202 -32.39 -111.24 -58.57
CA THR A 202 -33.16 -110.19 -59.26
C THR A 202 -34.21 -109.52 -58.37
N GLN A 203 -34.73 -110.19 -57.34
CA GLN A 203 -35.58 -109.56 -56.32
C GLN A 203 -34.74 -108.73 -55.33
N GLN A 204 -33.61 -109.25 -54.86
CA GLN A 204 -32.68 -108.52 -53.98
C GLN A 204 -32.10 -107.26 -54.67
N LEU A 205 -31.81 -107.34 -55.97
CA LEU A 205 -31.35 -106.20 -56.76
C LEU A 205 -32.41 -105.08 -56.82
N ARG A 206 -33.71 -105.44 -56.86
CA ARG A 206 -34.81 -104.47 -56.83
C ARG A 206 -34.96 -103.79 -55.48
N SER A 207 -34.83 -104.51 -54.35
CA SER A 207 -34.87 -103.88 -53.02
C SER A 207 -33.66 -102.96 -52.81
N VAL A 208 -32.44 -103.43 -53.11
CA VAL A 208 -31.22 -102.62 -53.02
C VAL A 208 -31.28 -101.39 -53.94
N SER A 209 -31.89 -101.48 -55.12
CA SER A 209 -32.10 -100.33 -56.01
C SER A 209 -33.09 -99.30 -55.43
N LEU A 210 -34.11 -99.72 -54.68
CA LEU A 210 -35.05 -98.82 -53.99
C LEU A 210 -34.39 -98.14 -52.79
N ASP A 211 -33.60 -98.88 -52.00
CA ASP A 211 -32.83 -98.34 -50.88
C ASP A 211 -31.74 -97.36 -51.35
N MET A 212 -31.09 -97.65 -52.48
CA MET A 212 -30.15 -96.74 -53.14
C MET A 212 -30.86 -95.44 -53.57
N ALA A 213 -32.05 -95.52 -54.17
CA ALA A 213 -32.82 -94.33 -54.53
C ALA A 213 -33.31 -93.53 -53.30
N ALA A 214 -33.66 -94.20 -52.19
CA ALA A 214 -34.06 -93.56 -50.94
C ALA A 214 -32.90 -92.85 -50.25
N THR A 215 -31.73 -93.49 -50.19
CA THR A 215 -30.50 -92.90 -49.62
C THR A 215 -29.99 -91.74 -50.48
N GLN A 216 -29.99 -91.85 -51.81
CA GLN A 216 -29.65 -90.74 -52.71
C GLN A 216 -30.56 -89.51 -52.50
N ARG A 217 -31.88 -89.70 -52.37
CA ARG A 217 -32.81 -88.60 -52.03
C ARG A 217 -32.45 -87.96 -50.68
N ARG A 218 -32.16 -88.77 -49.66
CA ARG A 218 -31.74 -88.29 -48.32
C ARG A 218 -30.43 -87.51 -48.36
N ILE A 219 -29.46 -87.93 -49.18
CA ILE A 219 -28.20 -87.20 -49.44
C ILE A 219 -28.51 -85.84 -50.09
N THR A 220 -29.32 -85.79 -51.15
CA THR A 220 -29.67 -84.50 -51.80
C THR A 220 -30.39 -83.53 -50.86
N ALA A 221 -31.27 -84.02 -49.99
CA ALA A 221 -31.92 -83.18 -48.98
C ALA A 221 -30.93 -82.61 -47.95
N LEU A 222 -29.97 -83.42 -47.49
CA LEU A 222 -28.92 -82.99 -46.56
C LEU A 222 -27.95 -81.99 -47.20
N VAL A 223 -27.55 -82.20 -48.46
CA VAL A 223 -26.72 -81.25 -49.23
C VAL A 223 -27.42 -79.90 -49.38
N ASN A 224 -28.70 -79.91 -49.75
CA ASN A 224 -29.49 -78.68 -49.87
C ASN A 224 -29.62 -77.94 -48.53
N SER A 225 -29.92 -78.66 -47.43
CA SER A 225 -29.95 -78.08 -46.09
C SER A 225 -28.60 -77.51 -45.65
N HIS A 226 -27.49 -78.21 -45.91
CA HIS A 226 -26.16 -77.69 -45.60
C HIS A 226 -25.82 -76.43 -46.41
N SER A 227 -26.25 -76.35 -47.68
CA SER A 227 -26.04 -75.16 -48.51
C SER A 227 -26.83 -73.95 -47.99
N ALA A 228 -28.08 -74.14 -47.55
CA ALA A 228 -28.88 -73.09 -46.93
C ALA A 228 -28.22 -72.60 -45.63
N ASN A 229 -27.89 -73.52 -44.72
CA ASN A 229 -27.25 -73.20 -43.44
C ASN A 229 -25.91 -72.46 -43.62
N ALA A 230 -25.14 -72.78 -44.67
CA ALA A 230 -23.92 -72.04 -45.00
C ALA A 230 -24.20 -70.58 -45.37
N THR A 231 -25.18 -70.34 -46.26
CA THR A 231 -25.56 -68.96 -46.63
C THR A 231 -26.15 -68.15 -45.47
N GLU A 232 -26.76 -68.81 -44.48
CA GLU A 232 -27.22 -68.14 -43.25
C GLU A 232 -26.05 -67.81 -42.31
N LEU A 233 -25.08 -68.73 -42.14
CA LEU A 233 -23.87 -68.46 -41.37
C LEU A 233 -23.06 -67.29 -41.94
N ASP A 234 -22.94 -67.17 -43.27
CA ASP A 234 -22.21 -66.07 -43.90
C ASP A 234 -22.95 -64.73 -43.78
N ARG A 235 -24.28 -64.70 -43.87
CA ARG A 235 -25.08 -63.51 -43.54
C ARG A 235 -24.90 -63.08 -42.08
N VAL A 236 -24.85 -64.03 -41.14
CA VAL A 236 -24.61 -63.74 -39.72
C VAL A 236 -23.19 -63.22 -39.49
N ARG A 237 -22.18 -63.76 -40.17
CA ARG A 237 -20.79 -63.25 -40.13
C ARG A 237 -20.70 -61.81 -40.66
N GLU A 238 -21.33 -61.51 -41.79
CA GLU A 238 -21.40 -60.15 -42.33
C GLU A 238 -22.09 -59.17 -41.37
N ALA A 239 -23.18 -59.59 -40.72
CA ALA A 239 -23.88 -58.77 -39.74
C ALA A 239 -22.99 -58.49 -38.51
N ILE A 240 -22.27 -59.51 -38.02
CA ILE A 240 -21.30 -59.35 -36.92
C ILE A 240 -20.21 -58.35 -37.29
N SER A 241 -19.54 -58.49 -38.44
CA SER A 241 -18.49 -57.56 -38.90
C SER A 241 -18.97 -56.11 -38.89
N LYS A 242 -20.15 -55.85 -39.46
CA LYS A 242 -20.76 -54.50 -39.50
C LYS A 242 -21.01 -53.96 -38.08
N THR A 243 -21.54 -54.76 -37.17
CA THR A 243 -21.72 -54.33 -35.76
C THR A 243 -20.41 -54.15 -34.99
N GLU A 244 -19.34 -54.88 -35.35
CA GLU A 244 -18.01 -54.70 -34.75
C GLU A 244 -17.32 -53.42 -35.27
N GLU A 245 -17.49 -53.09 -36.55
CA GLU A 245 -17.04 -51.83 -37.16
C GLU A 245 -17.78 -50.62 -36.55
N GLU A 246 -19.12 -50.70 -36.45
CA GLU A 246 -19.96 -49.70 -35.77
C GLU A 246 -19.54 -49.50 -34.30
N ALA A 247 -19.33 -50.59 -33.55
CA ALA A 247 -18.88 -50.53 -32.16
C ALA A 247 -17.48 -49.88 -32.03
N GLN A 248 -16.55 -50.16 -32.95
CA GLN A 248 -15.24 -49.52 -32.96
C GLN A 248 -15.34 -48.01 -33.22
N MET A 249 -16.21 -47.58 -34.15
CA MET A 249 -16.45 -46.16 -34.42
C MET A 249 -17.11 -45.43 -33.22
N VAL A 250 -18.03 -46.08 -32.52
CA VAL A 250 -18.62 -45.56 -31.27
C VAL A 250 -17.59 -45.47 -30.15
N LEU A 251 -16.67 -46.44 -30.02
CA LEU A 251 -15.59 -46.39 -29.03
C LEU A 251 -14.55 -45.30 -29.35
N ALA A 252 -14.20 -45.11 -30.63
CA ALA A 252 -13.28 -44.05 -31.06
C ALA A 252 -13.87 -42.65 -30.78
N THR A 253 -15.12 -42.41 -31.18
CA THR A 253 -15.81 -41.13 -30.93
C THR A 253 -16.00 -40.86 -29.42
N LYS A 254 -16.34 -41.89 -28.63
CA LYS A 254 -16.38 -41.80 -27.16
C LYS A 254 -15.02 -41.42 -26.56
N SER A 255 -13.92 -41.98 -27.05
CA SER A 255 -12.56 -41.64 -26.58
C SER A 255 -12.21 -40.17 -26.85
N VAL A 256 -12.56 -39.65 -28.03
CA VAL A 256 -12.38 -38.22 -28.36
C VAL A 256 -13.22 -37.33 -27.44
N LYS A 257 -14.50 -37.67 -27.20
CA LYS A 257 -15.35 -36.89 -26.28
C LYS A 257 -14.91 -36.97 -24.82
N GLU A 258 -14.32 -38.09 -24.37
CA GLU A 258 -13.67 -38.16 -23.07
C GLU A 258 -12.43 -37.26 -22.97
N GLN A 259 -11.65 -37.10 -24.05
CA GLN A 259 -10.50 -36.20 -24.10
C GLN A 259 -10.93 -34.72 -24.10
N GLU A 260 -11.95 -34.37 -24.88
CA GLU A 260 -12.58 -33.03 -24.85
C GLU A 260 -13.09 -32.69 -23.44
N LEU A 261 -13.82 -33.61 -22.78
CA LEU A 261 -14.34 -33.40 -21.43
C LEU A 261 -13.24 -33.30 -20.37
N ARG A 262 -12.10 -33.99 -20.54
CA ARG A 262 -10.92 -33.81 -19.67
C ARG A 262 -10.33 -32.41 -19.87
N ALA A 263 -10.04 -32.01 -21.11
CA ALA A 263 -9.50 -30.68 -21.40
C ALA A 263 -10.41 -29.54 -20.89
N VAL A 264 -11.74 -29.65 -21.06
CA VAL A 264 -12.70 -28.68 -20.51
C VAL A 264 -12.61 -28.64 -18.97
N ARG A 265 -12.61 -29.79 -18.28
CA ARG A 265 -12.45 -29.85 -16.82
C ARG A 265 -11.13 -29.24 -16.36
N ASP A 266 -10.04 -29.49 -17.07
CA ASP A 266 -8.73 -28.92 -16.77
C ASP A 266 -8.75 -27.39 -16.94
N THR A 267 -9.36 -26.85 -18.00
CA THR A 267 -9.50 -25.38 -18.15
C THR A 267 -10.38 -24.76 -17.07
N ILE A 268 -11.44 -25.45 -16.62
CA ILE A 268 -12.27 -25.00 -15.50
C ILE A 268 -11.47 -25.03 -14.20
N ALA A 269 -10.71 -26.09 -13.93
CA ALA A 269 -9.85 -26.17 -12.75
C ALA A 269 -8.77 -25.07 -12.72
N HIS A 270 -8.15 -24.76 -13.86
CA HIS A 270 -7.21 -23.63 -13.97
C HIS A 270 -7.89 -22.27 -13.74
N ARG A 271 -9.11 -22.06 -14.26
CA ARG A 271 -9.89 -20.83 -14.00
C ARG A 271 -10.30 -20.71 -12.54
N LEU A 272 -10.73 -21.80 -11.90
CA LEU A 272 -11.06 -21.82 -10.47
C LEU A 272 -9.82 -21.54 -9.62
N ALA A 273 -8.68 -22.17 -9.90
CA ALA A 273 -7.41 -21.88 -9.21
C ALA A 273 -6.98 -20.41 -9.40
N TYR A 274 -7.14 -19.85 -10.61
CA TYR A 274 -6.89 -18.44 -10.88
C TYR A 274 -7.80 -17.53 -10.06
N HIS A 275 -9.12 -17.75 -10.07
CA HIS A 275 -10.06 -16.94 -9.29
C HIS A 275 -9.85 -17.07 -7.77
N VAL A 276 -9.53 -18.27 -7.26
CA VAL A 276 -9.16 -18.47 -5.85
C VAL A 276 -7.89 -17.68 -5.51
N SER A 277 -6.89 -17.66 -6.40
CA SER A 277 -5.67 -16.85 -6.19
C SER A 277 -5.95 -15.34 -6.26
N GLN A 278 -6.83 -14.89 -7.15
CA GLN A 278 -7.29 -13.49 -7.18
C GLN A 278 -8.04 -13.13 -5.91
N GLN A 279 -8.91 -14.02 -5.43
CA GLN A 279 -9.66 -13.80 -4.20
C GLN A 279 -8.71 -13.68 -3.00
N HIS A 280 -7.71 -14.57 -2.85
CA HIS A 280 -6.68 -14.42 -1.82
C HIS A 280 -5.90 -13.09 -1.94
N THR A 281 -5.66 -12.57 -3.15
CA THR A 281 -5.05 -11.23 -3.28
C THR A 281 -6.01 -10.09 -2.94
N LEU A 282 -7.31 -10.23 -3.18
CA LEU A 282 -8.33 -9.25 -2.77
C LEU A 282 -8.53 -9.26 -1.25
N ASP A 283 -8.57 -10.44 -0.64
CA ASP A 283 -8.67 -10.63 0.82
C ASP A 283 -7.45 -10.01 1.52
N ALA A 284 -6.23 -10.27 1.02
CA ALA A 284 -5.00 -9.67 1.55
C ALA A 284 -4.96 -8.14 1.37
N LEU A 285 -5.43 -7.61 0.22
CA LEU A 285 -5.59 -6.17 0.01
C LEU A 285 -6.68 -5.56 0.90
N GLY A 286 -7.71 -6.34 1.26
CA GLY A 286 -8.74 -5.98 2.24
C GLY A 286 -8.17 -5.87 3.65
N GLU A 287 -7.43 -6.87 4.11
CA GLU A 287 -6.70 -6.82 5.39
C GLU A 287 -5.73 -5.63 5.44
N ASP A 288 -4.98 -5.38 4.37
CA ASP A 288 -4.08 -4.23 4.29
C ASP A 288 -4.86 -2.90 4.28
N HIS A 289 -6.03 -2.82 3.64
CA HIS A 289 -6.88 -1.64 3.72
C HIS A 289 -7.42 -1.41 5.15
N GLU A 290 -7.80 -2.47 5.86
CA GLU A 290 -8.20 -2.38 7.27
C GLU A 290 -7.05 -1.95 8.18
N ARG A 291 -5.83 -2.47 7.98
CA ARG A 291 -4.60 -2.07 8.68
C ARG A 291 -4.30 -0.59 8.47
N ASN A 292 -4.21 -0.15 7.21
CA ASN A 292 -4.02 1.27 6.86
C ASN A 292 -5.15 2.15 7.43
N GLY A 293 -6.38 1.64 7.46
CA GLY A 293 -7.53 2.32 8.06
C GLY A 293 -7.50 2.38 9.60
N GLN A 294 -6.80 1.46 10.27
CA GLN A 294 -6.52 1.52 11.71
C GLN A 294 -5.39 2.54 11.98
N GLU A 295 -4.26 2.43 11.28
CA GLU A 295 -3.14 3.38 11.38
C GLU A 295 -3.59 4.84 11.13
N LEU A 296 -4.45 5.08 10.13
CA LEU A 296 -5.01 6.42 9.86
C LEU A 296 -5.96 6.92 10.96
N ARG A 297 -6.61 6.02 11.72
CA ARG A 297 -7.43 6.40 12.90
C ARG A 297 -6.56 6.71 14.11
N ASP A 298 -5.44 6.01 14.28
CA ASP A 298 -4.51 6.25 15.38
C ASP A 298 -3.71 7.54 15.14
N VAL A 299 -3.23 7.77 13.92
CA VAL A 299 -2.60 9.04 13.52
C VAL A 299 -3.54 10.23 13.74
N LYS A 300 -4.83 10.10 13.45
CA LYS A 300 -5.83 11.16 13.72
C LYS A 300 -6.10 11.40 15.21
N GLN A 301 -5.97 10.37 16.05
CA GLN A 301 -6.06 10.53 17.51
C GLN A 301 -4.83 11.25 18.07
N GLU A 302 -3.63 10.93 17.58
CA GLU A 302 -2.40 11.64 17.96
C GLU A 302 -2.37 13.07 17.39
N GLU A 303 -2.87 13.31 16.17
CA GLU A 303 -3.06 14.65 15.62
C GLU A 303 -4.02 15.47 16.51
N ALA A 304 -5.17 14.89 16.90
CA ALA A 304 -6.10 15.54 17.82
C ALA A 304 -5.42 15.90 19.15
N ARG A 305 -4.72 14.95 19.79
CA ARG A 305 -3.93 15.19 21.02
C ARG A 305 -2.93 16.32 20.87
N LEU A 306 -2.12 16.30 19.80
CA LEU A 306 -1.13 17.34 19.53
C LEU A 306 -1.78 18.71 19.27
N THR A 307 -2.97 18.78 18.65
CA THR A 307 -3.70 20.04 18.52
C THR A 307 -4.30 20.52 19.85
N GLU A 308 -4.73 19.63 20.75
CA GLU A 308 -5.18 20.00 22.10
C GLU A 308 -4.01 20.51 22.96
N GLU A 309 -2.84 19.86 22.89
CA GLU A 309 -1.60 20.31 23.54
C GLU A 309 -1.14 21.66 22.99
N TYR A 310 -1.11 21.84 21.67
CA TYR A 310 -0.77 23.11 21.02
C TYR A 310 -1.73 24.23 21.43
N GLN A 311 -3.05 23.97 21.45
CA GLN A 311 -4.03 24.92 21.98
C GLN A 311 -3.81 25.21 23.46
N GLY A 312 -3.41 24.22 24.27
CA GLY A 312 -3.03 24.39 25.67
C GLY A 312 -1.86 25.36 25.84
N VAL A 313 -0.79 25.17 25.07
CA VAL A 313 0.38 26.07 25.03
C VAL A 313 -0.02 27.47 24.52
N CYS A 314 -0.89 27.57 23.51
CA CYS A 314 -1.40 28.87 23.04
C CYS A 314 -2.20 29.61 24.14
N ARG A 315 -3.04 28.92 24.92
CA ARG A 315 -3.76 29.50 26.07
C ARG A 315 -2.80 29.96 27.17
N GLN A 316 -1.75 29.18 27.46
CA GLN A 316 -0.70 29.56 28.42
C GLN A 316 0.06 30.81 27.95
N LEU A 317 0.45 30.85 26.67
CA LEU A 317 1.18 31.99 26.09
C LEU A 317 0.30 33.24 25.98
N GLN A 318 -1.00 33.09 25.71
CA GLN A 318 -1.98 34.17 25.83
C GLN A 318 -2.06 34.71 27.28
N HIS A 319 -2.13 33.83 28.28
CA HIS A 319 -2.20 34.25 29.68
C HIS A 319 -0.91 34.93 30.18
N VAL A 320 0.26 34.47 29.72
CA VAL A 320 1.54 35.17 29.97
C VAL A 320 1.56 36.53 29.28
N ASN A 321 1.04 36.65 28.06
CA ASN A 321 0.95 37.93 27.37
C ASN A 321 -0.03 38.90 28.06
N THR A 322 -1.18 38.45 28.58
CA THR A 322 -2.08 39.32 29.34
C THR A 322 -1.45 39.77 30.65
N ALA A 323 -0.79 38.87 31.39
CA ALA A 323 -0.08 39.23 32.62
C ALA A 323 1.08 40.23 32.34
N LEU A 324 1.79 40.08 31.21
CA LEU A 324 2.79 41.05 30.77
C LEU A 324 2.17 42.39 30.36
N GLN A 325 0.97 42.40 29.76
CA GLN A 325 0.23 43.63 29.47
C GLN A 325 -0.21 44.33 30.76
N GLU A 326 -0.78 43.60 31.72
CA GLU A 326 -1.16 44.10 33.05
C GLU A 326 0.06 44.72 33.78
N CYS A 327 1.20 44.03 33.84
CA CYS A 327 2.42 44.57 34.44
C CYS A 327 2.99 45.79 33.68
N ASN A 328 2.80 45.88 32.36
CA ASN A 328 3.18 47.05 31.59
C ASN A 328 2.24 48.24 31.86
N GLU A 329 0.94 48.02 31.96
CA GLU A 329 -0.05 49.06 32.32
C GLU A 329 0.16 49.57 33.75
N GLU A 330 0.50 48.69 34.70
CA GLU A 330 0.93 49.09 36.04
C GLU A 330 2.21 49.94 36.01
N ASN A 331 3.22 49.54 35.23
CA ASN A 331 4.47 50.28 35.07
C ASN A 331 4.21 51.68 34.47
N ASP A 332 3.37 51.77 33.44
CA ASP A 332 2.90 53.03 32.85
C ASP A 332 2.17 53.91 33.88
N LEU A 333 1.32 53.33 34.72
CA LEU A 333 0.63 54.03 35.80
C LEU A 333 1.62 54.56 36.85
N TRP A 334 2.65 53.78 37.20
CA TRP A 334 3.72 54.22 38.10
C TRP A 334 4.59 55.32 37.49
N GLN A 335 4.92 55.24 36.20
CA GLN A 335 5.64 56.30 35.48
C GLN A 335 4.83 57.61 35.46
N ARG A 336 3.51 57.54 35.18
CA ARG A 336 2.62 58.71 35.25
C ARG A 336 2.60 59.33 36.66
N ARG A 337 2.46 58.52 37.71
CA ARG A 337 2.57 58.97 39.13
C ARG A 337 3.92 59.61 39.45
N VAL A 338 5.02 59.07 38.93
CA VAL A 338 6.36 59.65 39.09
C VAL A 338 6.47 61.00 38.38
N HIS A 339 5.92 61.15 37.17
CA HIS A 339 5.88 62.42 36.46
C HIS A 339 4.99 63.46 37.16
N GLU A 340 3.82 63.06 37.68
CA GLU A 340 2.94 63.91 38.50
C GLU A 340 3.69 64.42 39.74
N LYS A 341 4.35 63.53 40.49
CA LYS A 341 5.12 63.93 41.68
C LYS A 341 6.38 64.73 41.37
N ALA A 342 7.01 64.52 40.21
CA ALA A 342 8.08 65.38 39.73
C ALA A 342 7.57 66.79 39.38
N ALA A 343 6.39 66.91 38.77
CA ALA A 343 5.75 68.20 38.47
C ALA A 343 5.31 68.94 39.75
N GLU A 344 4.73 68.24 40.73
CA GLU A 344 4.44 68.80 42.06
C GLU A 344 5.72 69.32 42.74
N LEU A 345 6.81 68.53 42.73
CA LEU A 345 8.10 68.95 43.28
C LEU A 345 8.67 70.18 42.57
N GLN A 346 8.58 70.26 41.23
CA GLN A 346 8.98 71.45 40.47
C GLN A 346 8.12 72.68 40.82
N ALA A 347 6.80 72.52 40.97
CA ALA A 347 5.91 73.59 41.39
C ALA A 347 6.23 74.08 42.81
N HIS A 348 6.52 73.17 43.75
CA HIS A 348 6.98 73.51 45.10
C HIS A 348 8.35 74.21 45.08
N GLN A 349 9.32 73.73 44.30
CA GLN A 349 10.63 74.38 44.13
C GLN A 349 10.50 75.78 43.52
N ALA A 350 9.65 75.96 42.51
CA ALA A 350 9.35 77.26 41.92
C ALA A 350 8.73 78.21 42.97
N SER A 351 7.75 77.73 43.75
CA SER A 351 7.13 78.46 44.85
C SER A 351 8.16 78.88 45.91
N ILE A 352 9.00 77.97 46.39
CA ILE A 352 10.10 78.23 47.33
C ILE A 352 11.06 79.27 46.75
N SER A 353 11.44 79.18 45.47
CA SER A 353 12.30 80.18 44.83
C SER A 353 11.65 81.56 44.78
N SER A 354 10.33 81.63 44.61
CA SER A 354 9.56 82.88 44.60
C SER A 354 9.45 83.50 46.00
N LEU A 355 9.25 82.66 47.03
CA LEU A 355 9.21 83.06 48.43
C LEU A 355 10.60 83.53 48.90
N HIS A 356 11.68 82.85 48.51
CA HIS A 356 13.05 83.28 48.78
C HIS A 356 13.38 84.61 48.09
N LYS A 357 12.96 84.81 46.82
CA LYS A 357 13.06 86.10 46.13
C LYS A 357 12.25 87.22 46.80
N ARG A 358 11.10 86.91 47.43
CA ARG A 358 10.33 87.86 48.25
C ARG A 358 11.04 88.17 49.56
N TYR A 359 11.53 87.15 50.26
CA TYR A 359 12.30 87.27 51.52
C TYR A 359 13.54 88.15 51.36
N LEU A 360 14.35 87.92 50.31
CA LEU A 360 15.53 88.75 50.01
C LEU A 360 15.17 90.22 49.70
N LYS A 361 13.99 90.47 49.11
CA LYS A 361 13.49 91.84 48.90
C LYS A 361 13.06 92.48 50.21
N THR A 362 12.32 91.78 51.07
CA THR A 362 11.91 92.31 52.38
C THR A 362 13.11 92.52 53.31
N GLN A 363 14.10 91.64 53.29
CA GLN A 363 15.36 91.79 54.03
C GLN A 363 16.10 93.08 53.64
N LYS A 364 16.27 93.34 52.33
CA LYS A 364 16.89 94.58 51.82
C LYS A 364 16.09 95.83 52.19
N VAL A 365 14.76 95.75 52.26
CA VAL A 365 13.91 96.87 52.75
C VAL A 365 14.10 97.08 54.25
N VAL A 366 14.18 96.03 55.07
CA VAL A 366 14.46 96.12 56.50
C VAL A 366 15.84 96.74 56.76
N GLU A 367 16.89 96.31 56.05
CA GLU A 367 18.22 96.93 56.13
C GLU A 367 18.21 98.41 55.75
N ALA A 368 17.47 98.78 54.69
CA ALA A 368 17.34 100.18 54.26
C ALA A 368 16.59 101.04 55.30
N LEU A 369 15.54 100.49 55.93
CA LEU A 369 14.81 101.15 57.01
C LEU A 369 15.65 101.28 58.28
N GLN A 370 16.45 100.27 58.63
CA GLN A 370 17.39 100.34 59.76
C GLN A 370 18.43 101.46 59.55
N ARG A 371 19.06 101.52 58.37
CA ARG A 371 20.00 102.61 58.01
C ARG A 371 19.32 103.98 58.03
N ARG A 372 18.09 104.09 57.53
CA ARG A 372 17.31 105.34 57.54
C ARG A 372 16.91 105.77 58.95
N ASN A 373 16.58 104.85 59.85
CA ASN A 373 16.23 105.18 61.22
C ASN A 373 17.44 105.70 62.01
N ALA A 374 18.63 105.12 61.82
CA ALA A 374 19.86 105.63 62.44
C ALA A 374 20.10 107.11 62.10
N VAL A 375 20.07 107.45 60.80
CA VAL A 375 20.21 108.84 60.31
C VAL A 375 19.06 109.75 60.76
N ALA A 376 17.88 109.20 61.06
CA ALA A 376 16.77 109.97 61.60
C ALA A 376 16.93 110.31 63.09
N GLU A 377 17.53 109.43 63.90
CA GLU A 377 17.85 109.74 65.30
C GLU A 377 19.02 110.73 65.41
N GLU A 378 20.08 110.57 64.62
CA GLU A 378 21.20 111.55 64.57
C GLU A 378 20.71 112.99 64.32
N ARG A 379 19.81 113.15 63.35
CA ARG A 379 19.19 114.44 63.01
C ARG A 379 18.26 115.00 64.09
N LYS A 380 17.65 114.16 64.93
CA LYS A 380 16.87 114.64 66.08
C LYS A 380 17.78 115.23 67.16
N SER A 381 18.91 114.58 67.46
CA SER A 381 19.90 115.14 68.40
C SER A 381 20.36 116.53 67.96
N GLU A 382 20.79 116.69 66.69
CA GLU A 382 21.19 118.00 66.14
C GLU A 382 20.10 119.08 66.24
N GLN A 383 18.82 118.71 66.07
CA GLN A 383 17.71 119.66 66.13
C GLN A 383 17.34 120.04 67.58
N MET A 384 17.48 119.12 68.53
CA MET A 384 17.23 119.40 69.95
C MET A 384 18.25 120.39 70.52
N GLU A 385 19.52 120.31 70.11
CA GLU A 385 20.56 121.27 70.53
C GLU A 385 20.27 122.68 69.99
N ARG A 386 20.02 122.82 68.68
CA ARG A 386 19.73 124.12 68.04
C ARG A 386 18.46 124.79 68.55
N LEU A 387 17.48 124.03 69.05
CA LEU A 387 16.27 124.58 69.67
C LEU A 387 16.52 125.16 71.07
N GLY A 388 17.57 124.73 71.78
CA GLY A 388 17.96 125.36 73.04
C GLY A 388 18.47 126.79 72.83
N GLU A 389 19.38 126.97 71.86
CA GLU A 389 20.03 128.25 71.55
C GLU A 389 19.04 129.34 71.09
N ALA A 390 17.99 128.95 70.35
CA ALA A 390 17.00 129.89 69.81
C ALA A 390 16.05 130.49 70.87
N VAL A 391 15.80 129.77 71.99
CA VAL A 391 14.83 130.19 73.02
C VAL A 391 15.35 131.37 73.86
N GLU A 392 16.67 131.47 74.06
CA GLU A 392 17.25 132.60 74.79
C GLU A 392 17.24 133.89 73.98
N GLN A 393 17.34 133.81 72.66
CA GLN A 393 17.34 134.98 71.76
C GLN A 393 15.96 135.65 71.72
N LEU A 394 14.88 134.88 71.56
CA LEU A 394 13.50 135.39 71.47
C LEU A 394 13.08 136.24 72.68
N ARG A 395 13.52 135.88 73.89
CA ARG A 395 13.25 136.65 75.12
C ARG A 395 13.75 138.09 75.09
N SER A 396 14.74 138.40 74.25
CA SER A 396 15.28 139.76 74.12
C SER A 396 14.44 140.67 73.21
N GLU A 397 13.72 140.11 72.24
CA GLU A 397 13.01 140.88 71.21
C GLU A 397 11.57 141.26 71.61
N GLU A 398 10.88 140.41 72.39
CA GLU A 398 9.48 140.65 72.82
C GLU A 398 9.29 141.98 73.58
N ALA A 399 10.32 142.41 74.32
CA ALA A 399 10.31 143.67 75.07
C ALA A 399 10.29 144.94 74.18
N ALA A 400 10.70 144.84 72.92
CA ALA A 400 10.67 145.94 71.96
C ALA A 400 9.29 146.13 71.32
N LEU A 401 8.61 145.02 70.98
CA LEU A 401 7.38 145.02 70.19
C LEU A 401 6.18 145.70 70.89
N ALA A 402 6.20 145.77 72.22
CA ALA A 402 5.15 146.41 73.02
C ALA A 402 4.98 147.92 72.74
N ARG A 403 6.05 148.62 72.33
CA ARG A 403 6.03 150.09 72.17
C ARG A 403 5.50 150.55 70.80
N ALA A 404 5.38 149.66 69.83
CA ALA A 404 5.00 150.00 68.46
C ALA A 404 3.48 150.01 68.19
N LYS A 405 2.65 149.46 69.10
CA LYS A 405 1.22 149.18 68.84
C LYS A 405 0.23 150.31 69.16
N GLN A 406 0.69 151.51 69.53
CA GLN A 406 -0.20 152.62 69.95
C GLN A 406 -0.37 153.77 68.93
N SER A 407 0.35 153.78 67.80
CA SER A 407 0.39 154.92 66.86
C SER A 407 -0.46 154.79 65.58
N ALA A 408 -1.07 153.62 65.31
CA ALA A 408 -1.95 153.37 64.16
C ALA A 408 -3.13 152.49 64.62
N ARG A 409 -4.31 152.98 65.05
CA ARG A 409 -5.10 154.18 64.70
C ARG A 409 -5.87 154.06 63.37
N THR A 410 -7.13 153.65 63.49
CA THR A 410 -8.31 154.26 62.83
C THR A 410 -8.29 154.48 61.30
N ALA A 411 -8.45 153.40 60.54
CA ALA A 411 -9.07 153.35 59.20
C ALA A 411 -9.44 151.88 58.91
N THR A 412 -10.59 151.49 58.35
CA THR A 412 -11.85 152.19 57.99
C THR A 412 -13.00 151.19 58.11
N GLN A 413 -14.23 151.65 58.36
CA GLN A 413 -15.42 150.79 58.53
C GLN A 413 -16.26 150.65 57.24
N THR A 414 -17.35 149.89 57.35
CA THR A 414 -18.41 149.60 56.36
C THR A 414 -18.10 148.50 55.33
N ALA A 415 -19.07 147.66 54.92
CA ALA A 415 -20.50 147.63 55.26
C ALA A 415 -20.98 146.23 55.72
N ALA A 416 -21.99 146.20 56.60
CA ALA A 416 -22.89 145.06 56.81
C ALA A 416 -23.97 145.06 55.69
N SER A 417 -24.88 144.09 55.54
CA SER A 417 -25.34 143.00 56.41
C SER A 417 -25.70 141.77 55.51
N VAL A 418 -25.69 140.49 55.94
CA VAL A 418 -26.44 139.87 57.06
C VAL A 418 -27.95 140.15 56.85
N ARG A 419 -28.75 139.16 56.39
CA ARG A 419 -29.46 138.14 57.19
C ARG A 419 -30.45 138.78 58.20
N GLU A 420 -31.49 138.13 58.73
CA GLU A 420 -31.72 136.70 58.98
C GLU A 420 -33.11 136.27 58.44
N GLU A 421 -33.34 135.07 57.90
CA GLU A 421 -33.04 133.70 58.38
C GLU A 421 -33.89 133.28 59.60
N VAL A 422 -34.52 132.09 59.48
CA VAL A 422 -34.70 131.10 60.58
C VAL A 422 -35.77 131.50 61.64
N SER A 423 -36.64 130.60 62.11
CA SER A 423 -36.30 129.27 62.62
C SER A 423 -37.22 128.09 62.29
N LEU A 424 -36.58 126.92 62.26
CA LEU A 424 -37.21 125.63 62.52
C LEU A 424 -37.59 125.53 64.01
N LEU A 425 -38.76 125.00 64.31
CA LEU A 425 -38.97 124.26 65.56
C LEU A 425 -38.29 122.88 65.42
N GLN A 426 -37.77 122.24 66.47
CA GLN A 426 -37.87 122.49 67.92
C GLN A 426 -37.13 123.77 68.36
N GLN A 427 -37.61 124.59 69.32
CA GLN A 427 -37.95 124.25 70.72
C GLN A 427 -39.09 125.14 71.31
N HIS A 428 -39.41 124.95 72.61
CA HIS A 428 -40.41 125.71 73.41
C HIS A 428 -39.86 127.11 73.84
N ILE A 429 -40.55 128.10 74.47
CA ILE A 429 -41.65 128.13 75.47
C ILE A 429 -42.47 129.47 75.43
N SER A 430 -43.82 129.44 75.60
CA SER A 430 -44.78 130.53 76.01
C SER A 430 -44.95 131.83 75.17
N GLY A 431 -46.09 132.57 75.18
CA GLY A 431 -47.46 132.27 75.68
C GLY A 431 -48.38 133.50 75.96
N GLU A 432 -49.57 133.54 75.33
CA GLU A 432 -50.88 134.18 75.71
C GLU A 432 -50.99 135.70 76.03
N ALA A 433 -52.09 136.45 75.80
CA ALA A 433 -53.49 136.19 75.36
C ALA A 433 -53.96 137.32 74.34
N ALA A 434 -55.21 137.77 74.07
CA ALA A 434 -56.58 137.63 74.66
C ALA A 434 -57.72 137.74 73.59
N GLU A 435 -58.88 138.38 73.88
CA GLU A 435 -60.19 138.10 73.19
C GLU A 435 -61.18 139.30 73.05
N GLN A 436 -62.36 139.06 72.42
CA GLN A 436 -63.65 139.83 72.41
C GLN A 436 -64.04 140.75 71.23
N GLN A 437 -65.37 140.99 71.13
CA GLN A 437 -66.17 141.00 69.87
C GLN A 437 -67.68 141.28 70.18
N ARG A 438 -68.49 141.99 69.34
CA ARG A 438 -69.91 141.63 68.92
C ARG A 438 -70.86 142.70 68.28
N ASN A 439 -71.66 142.23 67.29
CA ASN A 439 -73.08 142.55 66.89
C ASN A 439 -73.53 143.85 66.14
N ALA A 440 -74.45 143.70 65.13
CA ALA A 440 -75.80 144.36 64.98
C ALA A 440 -76.40 144.48 63.51
N ALA A 441 -77.74 144.60 63.36
CA ALA A 441 -78.53 144.91 62.11
C ALA A 441 -80.03 145.29 62.42
N TRP A 442 -80.90 145.68 61.42
CA TRP A 442 -82.43 145.70 61.37
C TRP A 442 -83.25 147.06 61.27
N LEU A 443 -84.50 147.05 60.69
CA LEU A 443 -85.57 148.13 60.46
C LEU A 443 -85.32 149.37 59.52
N ALA A 444 -86.25 150.15 58.87
CA ALA A 444 -87.74 150.28 58.63
C ALA A 444 -88.68 151.11 59.60
N GLY A 445 -89.77 151.86 59.24
CA GLY A 445 -90.44 152.31 57.96
C GLY A 445 -91.87 153.00 58.13
N LYS A 446 -92.51 153.52 57.03
CA LYS A 446 -93.96 153.97 56.79
C LYS A 446 -94.58 155.28 57.40
N ARG A 447 -95.53 155.97 56.67
CA ARG A 447 -96.78 156.73 57.11
C ARG A 447 -97.53 157.52 55.97
N GLY A 448 -98.80 157.98 56.16
CA GLY A 448 -99.59 158.93 55.30
C GLY A 448 -101.16 158.82 55.37
N TYR A 449 -101.97 159.86 55.01
CA TYR A 449 -103.46 159.82 54.84
C TYR A 449 -104.11 161.11 54.21
N LEU A 450 -105.40 161.07 53.79
CA LEU A 450 -106.38 162.13 53.32
C LEU A 450 -106.69 162.27 51.80
N ARG A 451 -107.92 161.87 51.35
CA ARG A 451 -108.67 162.33 50.14
C ARG A 451 -110.15 161.86 50.24
N VAL A 452 -111.15 162.61 49.72
CA VAL A 452 -112.56 162.14 49.64
C VAL A 452 -113.39 162.65 48.42
N LEU A 453 -113.72 163.95 48.36
CA LEU A 453 -115.08 164.43 47.98
C LEU A 453 -115.41 164.67 46.48
N GLU A 454 -114.60 164.21 45.53
CA GLU A 454 -114.61 164.70 44.12
C GLU A 454 -115.45 163.87 43.12
N SER A 455 -116.26 162.90 43.57
CA SER A 455 -116.60 161.72 42.74
C SER A 455 -117.83 161.78 41.82
N VAL A 456 -118.82 162.66 42.02
CA VAL A 456 -120.17 162.44 41.43
C VAL A 456 -120.33 162.91 39.98
N LEU A 457 -119.70 164.03 39.60
CA LEU A 457 -119.90 164.64 38.26
C LEU A 457 -119.28 163.85 37.10
N MET A 458 -118.35 162.93 37.37
CA MET A 458 -117.71 162.05 36.38
C MET A 458 -118.72 161.20 35.56
N SER A 459 -119.82 160.81 36.20
CA SER A 459 -120.59 159.61 35.82
C SER A 459 -121.39 159.68 34.50
N ILE A 460 -121.63 160.86 33.92
CA ILE A 460 -122.43 161.01 32.69
C ILE A 460 -121.55 161.13 31.43
N GLU A 461 -120.34 161.68 31.56
CA GLU A 461 -119.42 161.84 30.42
C GLU A 461 -118.77 160.50 30.00
N GLU A 462 -118.64 159.56 30.94
CA GLU A 462 -118.06 158.23 30.71
C GLU A 462 -118.82 157.40 29.66
N HIS A 463 -120.16 157.42 29.67
CA HIS A 463 -120.98 156.56 28.79
C HIS A 463 -120.87 156.89 27.29
N ILE A 464 -120.68 158.17 26.92
CA ILE A 464 -120.55 158.57 25.50
C ILE A 464 -119.15 158.20 24.96
N GLN A 465 -118.14 158.08 25.82
CA GLN A 465 -116.79 157.64 25.42
C GLN A 465 -116.74 156.13 25.12
N GLN A 466 -117.43 155.30 25.93
CA GLN A 466 -117.42 153.83 25.82
C GLN A 466 -117.82 153.33 24.42
N THR A 467 -118.99 153.76 23.92
CA THR A 467 -119.53 153.28 22.61
C THR A 467 -118.66 153.62 21.40
N ARG A 468 -117.74 154.60 21.50
CA ARG A 468 -116.78 154.93 20.43
C ARG A 468 -115.49 154.11 20.51
N GLN A 469 -115.14 153.57 21.68
CA GLN A 469 -113.96 152.73 21.87
C GLN A 469 -114.20 151.32 21.29
N GLU A 470 -115.40 150.76 21.50
CA GLU A 470 -115.78 149.41 21.02
C GLU A 470 -115.65 149.26 19.50
N VAL A 471 -116.14 150.25 18.73
CA VAL A 471 -116.09 150.21 17.25
C VAL A 471 -114.66 150.28 16.70
N TYR A 472 -113.74 150.94 17.40
CA TYR A 472 -112.34 151.05 16.98
C TYR A 472 -111.58 149.71 17.16
N VAL A 473 -111.84 148.99 18.25
CA VAL A 473 -111.16 147.71 18.56
C VAL A 473 -111.45 146.66 17.49
N VAL A 474 -112.73 146.48 17.10
CA VAL A 474 -113.13 145.46 16.12
C VAL A 474 -112.48 145.67 14.74
N ALA A 475 -112.28 146.93 14.32
CA ALA A 475 -111.56 147.22 13.08
C ALA A 475 -110.07 146.84 13.17
N GLN A 476 -109.43 147.10 14.31
CA GLN A 476 -108.02 146.78 14.52
C GLN A 476 -107.76 145.27 14.62
N GLU A 477 -108.70 144.49 15.18
CA GLU A 477 -108.62 143.02 15.23
C GLU A 477 -108.67 142.39 13.83
N ALA A 478 -109.47 142.96 12.91
CA ALA A 478 -109.58 142.47 11.53
C ALA A 478 -108.24 142.56 10.77
N GLU A 479 -107.56 143.71 10.80
CA GLU A 479 -106.25 143.89 10.14
C GLU A 479 -105.17 142.94 10.70
N VAL A 480 -105.17 142.73 12.02
CA VAL A 480 -104.26 141.79 12.69
C VAL A 480 -104.50 140.35 12.21
N SER A 481 -105.76 139.95 12.00
CA SER A 481 -106.09 138.61 11.49
C SER A 481 -105.55 138.37 10.07
N GLU A 482 -105.70 139.35 9.17
CA GLU A 482 -105.21 139.24 7.78
C GLU A 482 -103.67 139.24 7.72
N ALA A 483 -103.02 140.08 8.54
CA ALA A 483 -101.57 140.09 8.67
C ALA A 483 -101.01 138.76 9.17
N ASN A 484 -101.71 138.08 10.07
CA ASN A 484 -101.30 136.76 10.57
C ASN A 484 -101.54 135.64 9.54
N ALA A 485 -102.66 135.67 8.80
CA ALA A 485 -102.91 134.73 7.70
C ALA A 485 -101.79 134.77 6.64
N LYS A 486 -101.33 135.98 6.26
CA LYS A 486 -100.21 136.17 5.32
C LYS A 486 -98.88 135.63 5.84
N LYS A 487 -98.58 135.79 7.15
CA LYS A 487 -97.38 135.19 7.78
C LYS A 487 -97.44 133.66 7.71
N HIS A 488 -98.57 133.06 8.05
CA HIS A 488 -98.72 131.59 8.03
C HIS A 488 -98.56 131.03 6.60
N ALA A 489 -99.15 131.67 5.59
CA ALA A 489 -98.96 131.29 4.20
C ALA A 489 -97.48 131.33 3.77
N PHE A 490 -96.74 132.38 4.16
CA PHE A 490 -95.30 132.48 3.88
C PHE A 490 -94.49 131.38 4.60
N THR A 491 -94.78 131.08 5.86
CA THR A 491 -94.10 129.98 6.58
C THR A 491 -94.38 128.61 5.96
N CYS A 492 -95.60 128.35 5.46
CA CYS A 492 -95.90 127.10 4.77
C CYS A 492 -95.15 126.99 3.43
N ALA A 493 -95.03 128.08 2.67
CA ALA A 493 -94.24 128.10 1.43
C ALA A 493 -92.74 127.85 1.68
N HIS A 494 -92.17 128.44 2.73
CA HIS A 494 -90.78 128.20 3.12
C HIS A 494 -90.56 126.74 3.53
N LEU A 495 -91.43 126.18 4.37
CA LEU A 495 -91.34 124.78 4.81
C LEU A 495 -91.48 123.78 3.65
N LEU A 496 -92.30 124.07 2.64
CA LEU A 496 -92.37 123.25 1.43
C LEU A 496 -91.06 123.29 0.64
N SER A 497 -90.46 124.46 0.46
CA SER A 497 -89.15 124.58 -0.20
C SER A 497 -88.03 123.91 0.62
N ASP A 498 -88.08 123.97 1.95
CA ASP A 498 -87.13 123.24 2.81
C ASP A 498 -87.29 121.71 2.67
N ILE A 499 -88.52 121.21 2.50
CA ILE A 499 -88.78 119.79 2.20
C ILE A 499 -88.25 119.41 0.82
N GLU A 500 -88.53 120.20 -0.23
CA GLU A 500 -88.00 119.95 -1.58
C GLU A 500 -86.45 119.91 -1.59
N ASN A 501 -85.80 120.83 -0.87
CA ASN A 501 -84.34 120.82 -0.70
C ASN A 501 -83.85 119.58 0.07
N LYS A 502 -84.61 119.09 1.05
CA LYS A 502 -84.26 117.87 1.81
C LYS A 502 -84.49 116.60 1.00
N ASP A 503 -85.49 116.53 0.13
CA ASP A 503 -85.69 115.41 -0.79
C ASP A 503 -84.54 115.33 -1.81
N VAL A 504 -84.05 116.47 -2.32
CA VAL A 504 -82.85 116.54 -3.16
C VAL A 504 -81.59 116.11 -2.41
N GLU A 505 -81.42 116.52 -1.14
CA GLU A 505 -80.33 116.02 -0.28
C GLU A 505 -80.43 114.51 -0.02
N LEU A 506 -81.64 113.96 0.15
CA LEU A 506 -81.86 112.54 0.35
C LEU A 506 -81.44 111.73 -0.88
N VAL A 507 -81.95 112.07 -2.08
CA VAL A 507 -81.55 111.40 -3.33
C VAL A 507 -80.03 111.43 -3.52
N HIS A 508 -79.40 112.58 -3.32
CA HIS A 508 -77.94 112.72 -3.44
C HIS A 508 -77.15 111.93 -2.38
N ASN A 509 -77.76 111.59 -1.24
CA ASN A 509 -77.15 110.71 -0.25
C ASN A 509 -77.44 109.23 -0.52
N GLU A 510 -78.60 108.87 -1.07
CA GLU A 510 -78.90 107.52 -1.59
C GLU A 510 -77.94 107.15 -2.73
N GLU A 511 -77.69 108.05 -3.69
CA GLU A 511 -76.69 107.87 -4.76
C GLU A 511 -75.31 107.50 -4.17
N LYS A 512 -74.80 108.29 -3.21
CA LYS A 512 -73.54 108.00 -2.51
C LYS A 512 -73.57 106.66 -1.78
N LEU A 513 -74.70 106.28 -1.21
CA LEU A 513 -74.87 105.01 -0.50
C LEU A 513 -74.76 103.84 -1.49
N THR A 514 -75.38 103.95 -2.68
CA THR A 514 -75.20 102.97 -3.76
C THR A 514 -73.77 102.93 -4.32
N GLU A 515 -73.08 104.07 -4.42
CA GLU A 515 -71.65 104.11 -4.77
C GLU A 515 -70.77 103.39 -3.73
N VAL A 516 -71.02 103.64 -2.44
CA VAL A 516 -70.28 103.01 -1.34
C VAL A 516 -70.57 101.50 -1.31
N GLU A 517 -71.83 101.08 -1.48
CA GLU A 517 -72.17 99.67 -1.64
C GLU A 517 -71.47 99.03 -2.85
N ALA A 518 -71.43 99.71 -3.99
CA ALA A 518 -70.75 99.20 -5.19
C ALA A 518 -69.24 99.03 -4.95
N ARG A 519 -68.60 99.98 -4.26
CA ARG A 519 -67.19 99.88 -3.84
C ARG A 519 -66.96 98.75 -2.83
N ILE A 520 -67.88 98.53 -1.88
CA ILE A 520 -67.83 97.40 -0.94
C ILE A 520 -67.95 96.07 -1.68
N LYS A 521 -68.90 95.94 -2.61
CA LYS A 521 -69.10 94.74 -3.45
C LYS A 521 -67.87 94.46 -4.34
N GLN A 522 -67.25 95.50 -4.90
CA GLN A 522 -65.97 95.37 -5.63
C GLN A 522 -64.82 94.92 -4.74
N GLN A 523 -64.69 95.46 -3.52
CA GLN A 523 -63.67 95.04 -2.56
C GLN A 523 -63.89 93.61 -2.05
N GLN A 524 -65.14 93.20 -1.83
CA GLN A 524 -65.50 91.82 -1.47
C GLN A 524 -65.08 90.85 -2.58
N ALA A 525 -65.45 91.12 -3.84
CA ALA A 525 -65.05 90.30 -4.98
C ALA A 525 -63.51 90.22 -5.13
N LEU A 526 -62.78 91.33 -4.93
CA LEU A 526 -61.32 91.31 -4.94
C LEU A 526 -60.74 90.43 -3.83
N LEU A 527 -61.29 90.52 -2.61
CA LEU A 527 -60.85 89.73 -1.45
C LEU A 527 -61.15 88.23 -1.67
N GLU A 528 -62.31 87.90 -2.26
CA GLU A 528 -62.64 86.53 -2.69
C GLU A 528 -61.66 86.00 -3.75
N THR A 529 -61.28 86.80 -4.76
CA THR A 529 -60.25 86.39 -5.72
C THR A 529 -58.89 86.17 -5.07
N MET A 530 -58.45 87.04 -4.16
CA MET A 530 -57.18 86.86 -3.42
C MET A 530 -57.22 85.63 -2.49
N VAL A 531 -58.38 85.29 -1.91
CA VAL A 531 -58.55 84.05 -1.13
C VAL A 531 -58.50 82.82 -2.04
N ALA A 532 -59.09 82.87 -3.24
CA ALA A 532 -58.99 81.81 -4.23
C ALA A 532 -57.54 81.60 -4.69
N GLU A 533 -56.83 82.67 -5.07
CA GLU A 533 -55.40 82.63 -5.43
C GLU A 533 -54.54 82.07 -4.30
N ARG A 534 -54.72 82.55 -3.06
CA ARG A 534 -54.00 82.03 -1.89
C ARG A 534 -54.25 80.52 -1.72
N ASN A 535 -55.48 80.06 -1.94
CA ASN A 535 -55.82 78.65 -1.81
C ASN A 535 -55.23 77.81 -2.97
N THR A 536 -55.13 78.33 -4.19
CA THR A 536 -54.40 77.64 -5.29
C THR A 536 -52.91 77.58 -5.02
N TYR A 537 -52.29 78.65 -4.47
CA TYR A 537 -50.88 78.61 -4.09
C TYR A 537 -50.60 77.65 -2.93
N ILE A 538 -51.52 77.51 -1.96
CA ILE A 538 -51.44 76.48 -0.92
C ILE A 538 -51.51 75.08 -1.54
N ALA A 539 -52.47 74.82 -2.44
CA ALA A 539 -52.59 73.53 -3.12
C ALA A 539 -51.32 73.17 -3.94
N HIS A 540 -50.75 74.13 -4.67
CA HIS A 540 -49.49 73.93 -5.39
C HIS A 540 -48.29 73.72 -4.46
N TYR A 541 -48.24 74.40 -3.31
CA TYR A 541 -47.21 74.20 -2.30
C TYR A 541 -47.27 72.82 -1.65
N ASP A 542 -48.48 72.32 -1.36
CA ASP A 542 -48.66 70.97 -0.80
C ASP A 542 -48.45 69.86 -1.86
N GLN A 543 -48.77 70.11 -3.14
CA GLN A 543 -48.34 69.26 -4.27
C GLN A 543 -46.81 69.19 -4.37
N LEU A 544 -46.12 70.34 -4.31
CA LEU A 544 -44.65 70.39 -4.35
C LEU A 544 -44.00 69.71 -3.14
N LYS A 545 -44.62 69.76 -1.95
CA LYS A 545 -44.20 68.96 -0.78
C LYS A 545 -44.38 67.47 -1.01
N HIS A 546 -45.52 67.03 -1.57
CA HIS A 546 -45.76 65.62 -1.83
C HIS A 546 -44.71 65.09 -2.82
N GLY A 547 -44.52 65.76 -3.96
CA GLY A 547 -43.46 65.43 -4.92
C GLY A 547 -42.05 65.45 -4.31
N LEU A 548 -41.74 66.40 -3.42
CA LEU A 548 -40.46 66.40 -2.69
C LEU A 548 -40.31 65.17 -1.77
N SER A 549 -41.38 64.75 -1.09
CA SER A 549 -41.38 63.57 -0.22
C SER A 549 -41.31 62.25 -1.01
N GLU A 550 -41.94 62.18 -2.18
CA GLU A 550 -41.85 61.07 -3.13
C GLU A 550 -40.41 60.94 -3.65
N GLN A 551 -39.81 62.05 -4.11
CA GLN A 551 -38.40 62.07 -4.54
C GLN A 551 -37.42 61.73 -3.41
N GLN A 552 -37.70 62.11 -2.16
CA GLN A 552 -36.92 61.66 -1.00
C GLN A 552 -37.08 60.16 -0.73
N HIS A 553 -38.26 59.59 -0.93
CA HIS A 553 -38.52 58.16 -0.79
C HIS A 553 -37.84 57.34 -1.91
N GLU A 554 -37.94 57.77 -3.17
CA GLU A 554 -37.23 57.20 -4.31
C GLU A 554 -35.71 57.24 -4.09
N PHE A 555 -35.17 58.37 -3.62
CA PHE A 555 -33.76 58.50 -3.31
C PHE A 555 -33.34 57.55 -2.17
N ALA A 556 -34.16 57.40 -1.13
CA ALA A 556 -33.90 56.44 -0.06
C ALA A 556 -33.93 54.98 -0.56
N LEU A 557 -34.86 54.61 -1.43
CA LEU A 557 -34.92 53.31 -2.11
C LEU A 557 -33.69 53.06 -2.99
N LEU A 558 -33.25 54.05 -3.76
CA LEU A 558 -32.00 54.02 -4.53
C LEU A 558 -30.78 53.83 -3.64
N LEU A 559 -30.72 54.53 -2.51
CA LEU A 559 -29.62 54.44 -1.55
C LEU A 559 -29.59 53.06 -0.87
N ALA A 560 -30.74 52.50 -0.52
CA ALA A 560 -30.87 51.12 -0.04
C ALA A 560 -30.48 50.09 -1.12
N LYS A 561 -30.85 50.31 -2.39
CA LYS A 561 -30.42 49.47 -3.52
C LYS A 561 -28.90 49.51 -3.70
N VAL A 562 -28.27 50.68 -3.58
CA VAL A 562 -26.80 50.86 -3.62
C VAL A 562 -26.12 50.19 -2.42
N GLN A 563 -26.67 50.29 -1.21
CA GLN A 563 -26.16 49.57 -0.04
C GLN A 563 -26.26 48.05 -0.21
N SER A 564 -27.39 47.55 -0.71
CA SER A 564 -27.60 46.14 -1.04
C SER A 564 -26.56 45.64 -2.06
N MET A 565 -26.37 46.35 -3.17
CA MET A 565 -25.36 46.01 -4.19
C MET A 565 -23.93 46.07 -3.63
N ARG A 566 -23.59 47.08 -2.80
CA ARG A 566 -22.30 47.14 -2.09
C ARG A 566 -22.09 45.93 -1.18
N SER A 567 -23.11 45.47 -0.45
CA SER A 567 -23.03 44.28 0.39
C SER A 567 -22.86 42.99 -0.42
N ALA A 568 -23.47 42.91 -1.61
CA ALA A 568 -23.31 41.79 -2.53
C ALA A 568 -21.91 41.73 -3.15
N ILE A 569 -21.35 42.89 -3.54
CA ILE A 569 -19.96 43.03 -3.98
C ILE A 569 -19.01 42.61 -2.84
N GLN A 570 -19.19 43.12 -1.62
CA GLN A 570 -18.36 42.75 -0.46
C GLN A 570 -18.47 41.27 -0.05
N LYS A 571 -19.54 40.56 -0.42
CA LYS A 571 -19.61 39.10 -0.30
C LYS A 571 -18.77 38.44 -1.41
N ARG A 572 -19.01 38.81 -2.68
CA ARG A 572 -18.23 38.32 -3.82
C ARG A 572 -16.72 38.56 -3.67
N ASP A 573 -16.30 39.68 -3.12
CA ASP A 573 -14.88 40.01 -2.83
C ASP A 573 -14.27 39.14 -1.71
N LYS A 574 -15.09 38.49 -0.87
CA LYS A 574 -14.65 37.49 0.11
C LYS A 574 -14.65 36.10 -0.52
N ASP A 575 -15.72 35.75 -1.23
CA ASP A 575 -15.86 34.48 -1.95
C ASP A 575 -14.65 34.29 -2.90
N VAL A 576 -14.30 35.32 -3.69
CA VAL A 576 -13.14 35.33 -4.60
C VAL A 576 -11.79 35.21 -3.86
N LYS A 577 -11.67 35.67 -2.61
CA LYS A 577 -10.44 35.49 -1.82
C LYS A 577 -10.31 34.05 -1.34
N LEU A 578 -11.40 33.45 -0.86
CA LEU A 578 -11.44 32.04 -0.47
C LEU A 578 -11.16 31.12 -1.66
N GLU A 579 -11.72 31.41 -2.84
CA GLU A 579 -11.38 30.74 -4.11
C GLU A 579 -9.88 30.87 -4.44
N VAL A 580 -9.30 32.08 -4.32
CA VAL A 580 -7.87 32.30 -4.59
C VAL A 580 -6.96 31.59 -3.58
N GLU A 581 -7.34 31.53 -2.30
CA GLU A 581 -6.64 30.77 -1.25
C GLU A 581 -6.74 29.26 -1.51
N HIS A 582 -7.92 28.76 -1.92
CA HIS A 582 -8.12 27.36 -2.28
C HIS A 582 -7.33 26.96 -3.55
N ILE A 583 -7.27 27.83 -4.56
CA ILE A 583 -6.44 27.66 -5.76
C ILE A 583 -4.94 27.67 -5.41
N GLN A 584 -4.51 28.44 -4.41
CA GLN A 584 -3.11 28.40 -3.92
C GLN A 584 -2.80 27.08 -3.23
N LEU A 585 -3.68 26.58 -2.36
CA LEU A 585 -3.53 25.28 -1.71
C LEU A 585 -3.47 24.12 -2.73
N LEU A 586 -4.37 24.14 -3.73
CA LEU A 586 -4.38 23.14 -4.81
C LEU A 586 -3.10 23.20 -5.67
N ARG A 587 -2.49 24.37 -5.86
CA ARG A 587 -1.18 24.51 -6.53
C ARG A 587 -0.05 23.94 -5.69
N GLN A 588 -0.01 24.21 -4.39
CA GLN A 588 0.99 23.64 -3.48
C GLN A 588 0.91 22.10 -3.48
N GLN A 589 -0.31 21.55 -3.36
CA GLN A 589 -0.54 20.11 -3.47
C GLN A 589 -0.13 19.54 -4.85
N HIS A 590 -0.32 20.31 -5.93
CA HIS A 590 0.13 19.90 -7.26
C HIS A 590 1.66 19.87 -7.37
N GLU A 591 2.36 20.88 -6.87
CA GLU A 591 3.83 20.97 -6.82
C GLU A 591 4.43 19.84 -5.94
N GLU A 592 3.81 19.54 -4.80
CA GLU A 592 4.16 18.39 -3.95
C GLU A 592 3.98 17.04 -4.66
N LEU A 593 2.85 16.86 -5.37
CA LEU A 593 2.59 15.66 -6.17
C LEU A 593 3.55 15.51 -7.35
N GLU A 594 3.92 16.61 -8.03
CA GLU A 594 4.95 16.60 -9.08
C GLU A 594 6.32 16.20 -8.51
N ALA A 595 6.72 16.77 -7.35
CA ALA A 595 7.94 16.40 -6.66
C ALA A 595 7.96 14.92 -6.26
N HIS A 596 6.83 14.39 -5.74
CA HIS A 596 6.67 12.97 -5.47
C HIS A 596 6.77 12.11 -6.74
N VAL A 597 6.12 12.49 -7.85
CA VAL A 597 6.20 11.78 -9.14
C VAL A 597 7.63 11.73 -9.65
N VAL A 598 8.37 12.84 -9.62
CA VAL A 598 9.80 12.88 -10.00
C VAL A 598 10.63 11.96 -9.11
N ASP A 599 10.39 11.95 -7.79
CA ASP A 599 11.16 11.09 -6.88
C ASP A 599 10.79 9.60 -7.02
N TYR A 600 9.54 9.27 -7.33
CA TYR A 600 9.13 7.91 -7.72
C TYR A 600 9.78 7.48 -9.05
N GLN A 601 9.80 8.33 -10.09
CA GLN A 601 10.54 8.06 -11.33
C GLN A 601 12.04 7.84 -11.07
N ARG A 602 12.63 8.60 -10.15
CA ARG A 602 14.04 8.45 -9.72
C ARG A 602 14.29 7.16 -8.94
N ARG A 603 13.32 6.70 -8.13
CA ARG A 603 13.37 5.40 -7.43
C ARG A 603 13.21 4.23 -8.41
N THR A 604 12.27 4.32 -9.35
CA THR A 604 12.01 3.31 -10.39
C THR A 604 13.21 3.16 -11.34
N SER A 605 13.73 4.26 -11.88
CA SER A 605 14.91 4.21 -12.76
C SER A 605 16.18 3.69 -12.06
N LYS A 606 16.36 3.93 -10.75
CA LYS A 606 17.39 3.27 -9.95
C LYS A 606 17.15 1.74 -9.87
N LYS A 607 15.94 1.31 -9.48
CA LYS A 607 15.58 -0.12 -9.41
C LYS A 607 15.77 -0.83 -10.76
N GLN A 608 15.39 -0.16 -11.86
CA GLN A 608 15.51 -0.68 -13.22
C GLN A 608 16.98 -0.89 -13.62
N ARG A 609 17.86 0.08 -13.38
CA ARG A 609 19.32 -0.09 -13.59
C ARG A 609 19.91 -1.25 -12.77
N CYS A 610 19.44 -1.46 -11.54
CA CYS A 610 19.85 -2.61 -10.74
C CYS A 610 19.34 -3.93 -11.33
N ALA A 611 18.09 -3.97 -11.83
CA ALA A 611 17.53 -5.13 -12.52
C ALA A 611 18.26 -5.42 -13.85
N ASP A 612 18.67 -4.39 -14.60
CA ASP A 612 19.46 -4.52 -15.82
C ASP A 612 20.86 -5.09 -15.53
N ALA A 613 21.50 -4.65 -14.43
CA ALA A 613 22.79 -5.16 -13.97
C ALA A 613 22.70 -6.64 -13.53
N LEU A 614 21.75 -6.98 -12.64
CA LEU A 614 21.47 -8.35 -12.24
C LEU A 614 21.09 -9.22 -13.47
N GLY A 615 20.37 -8.66 -14.43
CA GLY A 615 20.02 -9.29 -15.70
C GLY A 615 21.24 -9.52 -16.61
N GLN A 616 22.32 -8.76 -16.47
CA GLN A 616 23.61 -9.01 -17.14
C GLN A 616 24.42 -10.07 -16.39
N GLU A 617 24.49 -10.02 -15.05
CA GLU A 617 25.13 -11.05 -14.22
C GLU A 617 24.50 -12.43 -14.45
N VAL A 618 23.17 -12.53 -14.48
CA VAL A 618 22.45 -13.78 -14.79
C VAL A 618 22.78 -14.27 -16.21
N ARG A 619 23.03 -13.39 -17.19
CA ARG A 619 23.48 -13.78 -18.53
C ARG A 619 24.92 -14.30 -18.52
N GLN A 620 25.82 -13.67 -17.78
CA GLN A 620 27.22 -14.11 -17.61
C GLN A 620 27.29 -15.47 -16.89
N LEU A 621 26.55 -15.63 -15.79
CA LEU A 621 26.46 -16.90 -15.05
C LEU A 621 25.87 -18.03 -15.91
N ARG A 622 24.87 -17.75 -16.75
CA ARG A 622 24.34 -18.72 -17.73
C ARG A 622 25.38 -19.12 -18.78
N ALA A 623 26.22 -18.19 -19.25
CA ALA A 623 27.33 -18.52 -20.15
C ALA A 623 28.37 -19.42 -19.47
N VAL A 624 28.81 -19.08 -18.25
CA VAL A 624 29.76 -19.90 -17.47
C VAL A 624 29.20 -21.29 -17.17
N LEU A 625 27.90 -21.42 -16.88
CA LEU A 625 27.23 -22.72 -16.71
C LEU A 625 27.16 -23.52 -18.03
N SER A 626 26.95 -22.85 -19.17
CA SER A 626 26.99 -23.48 -20.50
C SER A 626 28.40 -24.00 -20.83
N ASP A 627 29.44 -23.22 -20.57
CA ASP A 627 30.83 -23.61 -20.81
C ASP A 627 31.27 -24.74 -19.87
N ALA A 628 30.82 -24.72 -18.61
CA ALA A 628 31.03 -25.82 -17.67
C ALA A 628 30.29 -27.11 -18.10
N ALA A 629 29.07 -27.00 -18.65
CA ALA A 629 28.35 -28.14 -19.24
C ALA A 629 29.07 -28.68 -20.50
N ALA A 630 29.61 -27.80 -21.35
CA ALA A 630 30.40 -28.19 -22.51
C ALA A 630 31.69 -28.93 -22.11
N GLU A 631 32.47 -28.40 -21.16
CA GLU A 631 33.72 -29.05 -20.74
C GLU A 631 33.46 -30.33 -19.92
N THR A 632 32.41 -30.41 -19.09
CA THR A 632 32.06 -31.67 -18.41
C THR A 632 31.62 -32.75 -19.39
N THR A 633 30.84 -32.45 -20.44
CA THR A 633 30.53 -33.44 -21.48
C THR A 633 31.76 -33.83 -22.31
N ARG A 634 32.70 -32.89 -22.54
CA ARG A 634 34.01 -33.18 -23.16
C ARG A 634 34.86 -34.11 -22.30
N GLN A 635 34.92 -33.88 -20.99
CA GLN A 635 35.61 -34.75 -20.03
C GLN A 635 34.98 -36.15 -19.98
N GLN A 636 33.64 -36.24 -19.91
CA GLN A 636 32.93 -37.53 -19.98
C GLN A 636 33.28 -38.30 -21.27
N ARG A 637 33.39 -37.63 -22.43
CA ARG A 637 33.84 -38.26 -23.68
C ARG A 637 35.28 -38.79 -23.58
N ARG A 638 36.22 -38.02 -23.00
CA ARG A 638 37.60 -38.50 -22.75
C ARG A 638 37.63 -39.71 -21.81
N CYS A 639 36.88 -39.68 -20.71
CA CYS A 639 36.80 -40.80 -19.78
C CYS A 639 36.24 -42.06 -20.45
N ARG A 640 35.21 -41.94 -21.31
CA ARG A 640 34.71 -43.07 -22.12
C ARG A 640 35.75 -43.59 -23.11
N GLY A 641 36.57 -42.71 -23.70
CA GLY A 641 37.72 -43.10 -24.53
C GLY A 641 38.74 -43.92 -23.76
N ILE A 642 39.21 -43.41 -22.62
CA ILE A 642 40.18 -44.09 -21.74
C ILE A 642 39.64 -45.43 -21.23
N VAL A 643 38.35 -45.50 -20.86
CA VAL A 643 37.72 -46.78 -20.49
C VAL A 643 37.68 -47.74 -21.68
N HIS A 644 37.35 -47.28 -22.89
CA HIS A 644 37.37 -48.14 -24.07
C HIS A 644 38.78 -48.63 -24.43
N GLU A 645 39.79 -47.77 -24.36
CA GLU A 645 41.21 -48.12 -24.53
C GLU A 645 41.66 -49.16 -23.49
N ARG A 646 41.31 -48.93 -22.22
CA ARG A 646 41.53 -49.89 -21.12
C ARG A 646 40.86 -51.23 -21.41
N ASP A 647 39.57 -51.25 -21.74
CA ASP A 647 38.83 -52.47 -22.03
C ASP A 647 39.43 -53.25 -23.21
N MET A 648 39.98 -52.55 -24.21
CA MET A 648 40.67 -53.17 -25.34
C MET A 648 42.05 -53.74 -24.95
N LEU A 649 42.78 -53.06 -24.06
CA LEU A 649 44.03 -53.57 -23.50
C LEU A 649 43.81 -54.73 -22.50
N GLU A 650 42.74 -54.69 -21.70
CA GLU A 650 42.31 -55.77 -20.81
C GLU A 650 41.99 -57.03 -21.64
N ARG A 651 41.23 -56.92 -22.75
CA ARG A 651 41.01 -58.03 -23.69
C ARG A 651 42.30 -58.55 -24.29
N GLN A 652 43.16 -57.69 -24.86
CA GLN A 652 44.45 -58.11 -25.41
C GLN A 652 45.36 -58.79 -24.38
N ALA A 653 45.25 -58.42 -23.10
CA ALA A 653 45.98 -59.08 -22.01
C ALA A 653 45.38 -60.46 -21.67
N THR A 654 44.05 -60.60 -21.62
CA THR A 654 43.41 -61.91 -21.42
C THR A 654 43.66 -62.86 -22.59
N ASP A 655 43.57 -62.35 -23.83
CA ASP A 655 43.79 -63.14 -25.03
C ASP A 655 45.22 -63.70 -25.03
N ARG A 656 46.23 -62.84 -24.86
CA ARG A 656 47.64 -63.25 -24.72
C ARG A 656 47.90 -64.17 -23.53
N ALA A 657 47.18 -64.01 -22.41
CA ALA A 657 47.31 -64.92 -21.27
C ALA A 657 46.78 -66.33 -21.62
N THR A 658 45.69 -66.43 -22.39
CA THR A 658 45.19 -67.73 -22.87
C THR A 658 46.08 -68.34 -23.95
N GLU A 659 46.64 -67.54 -24.87
CA GLU A 659 47.66 -67.99 -25.83
C GLU A 659 48.90 -68.54 -25.12
N LEU A 660 49.43 -67.82 -24.11
CA LEU A 660 50.57 -68.26 -23.31
C LEU A 660 50.26 -69.55 -22.55
N HIS A 661 49.08 -69.66 -21.92
CA HIS A 661 48.67 -70.89 -21.24
C HIS A 661 48.59 -72.08 -22.21
N ALA A 662 47.98 -71.90 -23.39
CA ALA A 662 47.92 -72.94 -24.42
C ALA A 662 49.32 -73.34 -24.94
N LEU A 663 50.26 -72.40 -25.03
CA LEU A 663 51.66 -72.69 -25.35
C LEU A 663 52.38 -73.45 -24.22
N TYR A 664 52.13 -73.11 -22.95
CA TYR A 664 52.68 -73.87 -21.80
C TYR A 664 52.13 -75.29 -21.74
N GLU A 665 50.82 -75.50 -21.92
CA GLU A 665 50.23 -76.84 -22.00
C GLU A 665 50.78 -77.65 -23.18
N ARG A 666 50.97 -77.01 -24.34
CA ARG A 666 51.61 -77.64 -25.50
C ARG A 666 53.08 -78.01 -25.22
N ALA A 667 53.84 -77.15 -24.56
CA ALA A 667 55.22 -77.45 -24.17
C ALA A 667 55.28 -78.59 -23.14
N HIS A 668 54.38 -78.61 -22.16
CA HIS A 668 54.32 -79.65 -21.13
C HIS A 668 53.90 -81.03 -21.68
N THR A 669 52.90 -81.06 -22.57
CA THR A 669 52.50 -82.29 -23.28
C THR A 669 53.57 -82.79 -24.24
N GLN A 670 54.33 -81.89 -24.88
CA GLN A 670 55.52 -82.29 -25.67
C GLN A 670 56.66 -82.80 -24.79
N GLN A 671 56.94 -82.17 -23.64
CA GLN A 671 57.99 -82.58 -22.71
C GLN A 671 57.71 -83.99 -22.12
N THR A 672 56.47 -84.23 -21.66
CA THR A 672 56.08 -85.53 -21.10
C THR A 672 56.06 -86.64 -22.17
N LEU A 673 55.70 -86.31 -23.41
CA LEU A 673 55.83 -87.24 -24.54
C LEU A 673 57.29 -87.56 -24.88
N LEU A 674 58.18 -86.55 -24.88
CA LEU A 674 59.62 -86.75 -25.09
C LEU A 674 60.25 -87.60 -23.98
N GLN A 675 59.95 -87.33 -22.71
CA GLN A 675 60.42 -88.15 -21.58
C GLN A 675 59.97 -89.61 -21.68
N ARG A 676 58.74 -89.86 -22.16
CA ARG A 676 58.25 -91.21 -22.43
C ARG A 676 58.99 -91.88 -23.61
N GLN A 677 59.28 -91.14 -24.67
CA GLN A 677 60.04 -91.64 -25.82
C GLN A 677 61.51 -91.92 -25.47
N GLU A 678 62.12 -91.08 -24.64
CA GLU A 678 63.47 -91.27 -24.08
C GLU A 678 63.53 -92.55 -23.23
N GLY A 679 62.53 -92.79 -22.38
CA GLY A 679 62.39 -94.05 -21.64
C GLY A 679 62.36 -95.28 -22.55
N LEU A 680 61.47 -95.28 -23.56
CA LEU A 680 61.37 -96.37 -24.55
C LEU A 680 62.65 -96.55 -25.38
N TYR A 681 63.33 -95.46 -25.73
CA TYR A 681 64.62 -95.52 -26.43
C TYR A 681 65.72 -96.15 -25.57
N ASN A 682 65.75 -95.82 -24.27
CA ASN A 682 66.68 -96.42 -23.32
C ASN A 682 66.38 -97.91 -23.08
N GLU A 683 65.11 -98.31 -23.01
CA GLU A 683 64.70 -99.73 -22.97
C GLU A 683 65.16 -100.49 -24.23
N HIS A 684 64.98 -99.92 -25.42
CA HIS A 684 65.46 -100.53 -26.67
C HIS A 684 67.00 -100.56 -26.76
N THR A 685 67.69 -99.56 -26.21
CA THR A 685 69.16 -99.54 -26.15
C THR A 685 69.67 -100.67 -25.25
N GLN A 686 69.08 -100.86 -24.07
CA GLN A 686 69.40 -101.99 -23.18
C GLN A 686 69.08 -103.37 -23.81
N GLN A 687 68.02 -103.45 -24.62
CA GLN A 687 67.71 -104.66 -25.40
C GLN A 687 68.79 -104.94 -26.46
N LEU A 688 69.29 -103.91 -27.15
CA LEU A 688 70.38 -104.04 -28.12
C LEU A 688 71.69 -104.45 -27.43
N GLU A 689 72.09 -103.77 -26.34
CA GLU A 689 73.25 -104.15 -25.53
C GLU A 689 73.19 -105.61 -25.06
N HIS A 690 72.00 -106.08 -24.67
CA HIS A 690 71.81 -107.48 -24.28
C HIS A 690 71.95 -108.46 -25.46
N LEU A 691 71.47 -108.10 -26.66
CA LEU A 691 71.63 -108.91 -27.88
C LEU A 691 73.08 -108.89 -28.41
N GLU A 692 73.78 -107.77 -28.29
CA GLU A 692 75.23 -107.68 -28.56
C GLU A 692 76.03 -108.55 -27.58
N TYR A 693 75.68 -108.53 -26.29
CA TYR A 693 76.27 -109.42 -25.30
C TYR A 693 76.00 -110.91 -25.60
N GLN A 694 74.77 -111.29 -25.95
CA GLN A 694 74.43 -112.66 -26.36
C GLN A 694 75.20 -113.09 -27.62
N THR A 695 75.27 -112.25 -28.65
CA THR A 695 75.99 -112.57 -29.89
C THR A 695 77.50 -112.65 -29.66
N ALA A 696 78.07 -111.84 -28.77
CA ALA A 696 79.46 -111.98 -28.32
C ALA A 696 79.69 -113.30 -27.56
N GLN A 697 78.78 -113.73 -26.68
CA GLN A 697 78.85 -115.04 -26.02
C GLN A 697 78.80 -116.18 -27.05
N PHE A 698 77.86 -116.15 -28.01
CA PHE A 698 77.76 -117.18 -29.04
C PHE A 698 78.99 -117.19 -29.97
N ALA A 699 79.57 -116.03 -30.28
CA ALA A 699 80.83 -115.96 -31.03
C ALA A 699 82.00 -116.59 -30.26
N GLN A 700 82.12 -116.35 -28.95
CA GLN A 700 83.12 -117.02 -28.11
C GLN A 700 82.90 -118.53 -28.03
N GLN A 701 81.66 -119.00 -27.90
CA GLN A 701 81.34 -120.44 -27.91
C GLN A 701 81.67 -121.08 -29.26
N LEU A 702 81.35 -120.42 -30.38
CA LEU A 702 81.72 -120.88 -31.72
C LEU A 702 83.25 -120.94 -31.91
N GLU A 703 84.00 -119.98 -31.37
CA GLU A 703 85.47 -120.00 -31.47
C GLU A 703 86.10 -121.07 -30.56
N GLN A 704 85.55 -121.32 -29.37
CA GLN A 704 85.93 -122.48 -28.54
C GLN A 704 85.68 -123.81 -29.29
N MET A 705 84.55 -123.93 -29.99
CA MET A 705 84.25 -125.11 -30.82
C MET A 705 85.17 -125.22 -32.05
N ARG A 706 85.52 -124.10 -32.70
CA ARG A 706 86.52 -124.08 -33.78
C ARG A 706 87.90 -124.52 -33.28
N MET A 707 88.35 -124.03 -32.13
CA MET A 707 89.62 -124.43 -31.51
C MET A 707 89.61 -125.92 -31.08
N PHE A 708 88.46 -126.46 -30.68
CA PHE A 708 88.30 -127.90 -30.46
C PHE A 708 88.40 -128.69 -31.77
N VAL A 709 87.71 -128.25 -32.83
CA VAL A 709 87.76 -128.87 -34.17
C VAL A 709 89.17 -128.81 -34.78
N ALA A 710 89.90 -127.71 -34.58
CA ALA A 710 91.29 -127.54 -35.03
C ALA A 710 92.26 -128.53 -34.36
N ARG A 711 91.98 -128.99 -33.14
CA ARG A 711 92.74 -130.04 -32.44
C ARG A 711 92.39 -131.46 -32.89
N LEU A 712 91.26 -131.69 -33.58
CA LEU A 712 90.89 -133.02 -34.08
C LEU A 712 91.91 -133.62 -35.08
N PRO A 713 92.50 -132.91 -36.06
CA PRO A 713 93.56 -133.47 -36.89
C PRO A 713 94.83 -133.81 -36.08
N GLU A 714 95.22 -133.00 -35.10
CA GLU A 714 96.35 -133.30 -34.21
C GLU A 714 96.07 -134.56 -33.38
N LEU A 715 94.89 -134.66 -32.76
CA LEU A 715 94.43 -135.83 -32.03
C LEU A 715 94.33 -137.08 -32.93
N ARG A 716 93.94 -136.93 -34.20
CA ARG A 716 93.98 -138.03 -35.19
C ARG A 716 95.41 -138.43 -35.55
N VAL A 717 96.35 -137.50 -35.67
CA VAL A 717 97.77 -137.81 -35.90
C VAL A 717 98.37 -138.49 -34.67
N LEU A 718 98.08 -138.00 -33.46
CA LEU A 718 98.49 -138.61 -32.19
C LEU A 718 97.87 -140.00 -32.01
N LEU A 719 96.59 -140.21 -32.36
CA LEU A 719 95.95 -141.53 -32.31
C LEU A 719 96.57 -142.49 -33.35
N ASN A 720 96.85 -142.03 -34.57
CA ASN A 720 97.54 -142.84 -35.58
C ASN A 720 98.99 -143.15 -35.18
N ASN A 721 99.69 -142.20 -34.56
CA ASN A 721 101.04 -142.40 -34.04
C ASN A 721 101.02 -143.35 -32.83
N ALA A 722 100.11 -143.18 -31.88
CA ALA A 722 99.90 -144.10 -30.76
C ALA A 722 99.47 -145.50 -31.23
N ALA A 723 98.72 -145.64 -32.33
CA ALA A 723 98.40 -146.93 -32.93
C ALA A 723 99.62 -147.57 -33.63
N ARG A 724 100.42 -146.77 -34.36
CA ARG A 724 101.72 -147.20 -34.92
C ARG A 724 102.72 -147.54 -33.82
N GLU A 725 102.71 -146.81 -32.71
CA GLU A 725 103.58 -147.00 -31.55
C GLU A 725 103.12 -148.20 -30.75
N LEU A 726 101.83 -148.44 -30.53
CA LEU A 726 101.32 -149.70 -29.98
C LEU A 726 101.71 -150.89 -30.88
N GLN A 727 101.72 -150.72 -32.20
CA GLN A 727 102.18 -151.77 -33.13
C GLN A 727 103.70 -151.94 -33.14
N ARG A 728 104.47 -150.84 -33.03
CA ARG A 728 105.93 -150.87 -32.81
C ARG A 728 106.24 -151.52 -31.49
N GLU A 729 105.58 -151.18 -30.39
CA GLU A 729 105.76 -151.77 -29.06
C GLU A 729 105.28 -153.22 -29.00
N LYS A 730 104.32 -153.67 -29.83
CA LYS A 730 104.07 -155.12 -30.02
C LYS A 730 105.21 -155.86 -30.74
N VAL A 731 106.03 -155.15 -31.52
CA VAL A 731 107.28 -155.65 -32.12
C VAL A 731 108.47 -155.40 -31.18
N ARG A 732 108.42 -154.37 -30.33
CA ARG A 732 109.51 -153.94 -29.45
C ARG A 732 109.47 -154.63 -28.10
N VAL A 733 108.31 -155.04 -27.59
CA VAL A 733 108.22 -156.01 -26.48
C VAL A 733 108.70 -157.38 -26.93
N ARG A 734 108.60 -157.71 -28.23
CA ARG A 734 109.32 -158.87 -28.79
C ARG A 734 110.83 -158.60 -28.82
N ALA A 735 111.29 -157.48 -29.38
CA ALA A 735 112.71 -157.13 -29.40
C ALA A 735 113.32 -156.79 -28.03
N MET A 736 112.55 -156.46 -26.98
CA MET A 736 113.02 -156.17 -25.61
C MET A 736 112.83 -157.35 -24.66
N LEU A 737 112.25 -158.46 -25.13
CA LEU A 737 112.58 -159.77 -24.57
C LEU A 737 114.02 -160.15 -24.96
N ASP A 738 114.51 -159.69 -26.12
CA ASP A 738 115.89 -159.88 -26.59
C ASP A 738 116.85 -158.80 -26.02
N ASP A 739 116.50 -157.51 -26.11
CA ASP A 739 117.32 -156.32 -25.79
C ASP A 739 117.17 -155.82 -24.32
N ALA A 740 116.96 -156.70 -23.35
CA ALA A 740 116.73 -156.33 -21.94
C ALA A 740 117.99 -155.82 -21.18
N SER A 741 118.92 -155.12 -21.83
CA SER A 741 120.32 -154.93 -21.40
C SER A 741 120.82 -153.48 -21.19
N HIS A 742 119.95 -152.61 -20.64
CA HIS A 742 120.21 -151.30 -19.96
C HIS A 742 120.06 -149.96 -20.75
N ALA A 743 119.81 -148.84 -20.03
CA ALA A 743 119.46 -147.46 -20.53
C ALA A 743 119.62 -146.34 -19.42
N VAL A 744 119.44 -145.01 -19.69
CA VAL A 744 119.11 -143.86 -18.73
C VAL A 744 119.02 -142.42 -19.42
N ASN A 745 118.51 -141.33 -18.75
CA ASN A 745 118.01 -139.99 -19.31
C ASN A 745 118.26 -138.67 -18.43
N VAL A 746 117.76 -137.42 -18.80
CA VAL A 746 117.14 -136.24 -17.96
C VAL A 746 117.65 -134.68 -17.90
N HIS A 747 116.76 -133.65 -18.21
CA HIS A 747 116.26 -132.20 -17.84
C HIS A 747 116.94 -130.71 -17.53
N PRO A 748 116.40 -129.64 -16.73
CA PRO A 748 116.20 -128.14 -17.13
C PRO A 748 116.24 -126.80 -16.13
N TYR A 749 115.99 -125.50 -16.61
CA TYR A 749 115.52 -124.11 -16.01
C TYR A 749 116.46 -123.01 -15.27
N HIS A 750 116.27 -121.66 -14.91
CA HIS A 750 115.38 -120.38 -15.02
C HIS A 750 116.14 -118.97 -14.66
N GLU A 751 115.81 -117.64 -14.32
CA GLU A 751 114.66 -116.62 -14.03
C GLU A 751 115.04 -115.02 -13.79
N LEU A 752 114.08 -114.02 -13.57
CA LEU A 752 114.04 -112.62 -12.83
C LEU A 752 114.23 -111.09 -13.38
N ALA A 753 113.95 -109.96 -12.59
CA ALA A 753 113.73 -108.46 -12.99
C ALA A 753 113.85 -107.20 -11.94
N SER A 754 113.74 -105.84 -12.29
CA SER A 754 113.58 -104.56 -11.40
C SER A 754 113.27 -103.09 -12.02
N ALA A 755 113.34 -101.88 -11.31
CA ALA A 755 112.78 -100.49 -11.67
C ALA A 755 113.43 -99.11 -11.13
N GLU A 756 112.89 -97.86 -11.41
CA GLU A 756 113.56 -96.47 -11.34
C GLU A 756 112.76 -95.16 -10.84
N PRO A 757 113.33 -93.90 -10.73
CA PRO A 757 112.85 -92.80 -9.81
C PRO A 757 112.52 -91.32 -10.27
N GLU A 758 112.47 -90.89 -11.55
CA GLU A 758 112.45 -89.44 -11.92
C GLU A 758 111.33 -88.51 -11.37
N ALA A 759 110.17 -89.04 -10.97
CA ALA A 759 108.91 -88.29 -10.88
C ALA A 759 108.85 -87.10 -9.88
N TYR A 760 109.74 -87.04 -8.88
CA TYR A 760 109.65 -86.07 -7.77
C TYR A 760 109.95 -84.62 -8.20
N ALA A 761 110.85 -84.40 -9.17
CA ALA A 761 111.36 -83.07 -9.51
C ALA A 761 110.29 -82.16 -10.17
N LEU A 762 109.37 -82.75 -10.95
CA LEU A 762 108.30 -82.01 -11.65
C LEU A 762 107.36 -81.30 -10.67
N LEU A 763 107.06 -81.96 -9.55
CA LEU A 763 105.97 -81.62 -8.62
C LEU A 763 106.24 -80.29 -7.89
N GLN A 764 107.50 -79.98 -7.57
CA GLN A 764 107.87 -78.70 -6.95
C GLN A 764 107.72 -77.50 -7.91
N ARG A 765 107.87 -77.70 -9.23
CA ARG A 765 107.75 -76.62 -10.23
C ARG A 765 106.32 -76.10 -10.31
N VAL A 766 105.34 -77.02 -10.28
CA VAL A 766 103.89 -76.72 -10.34
C VAL A 766 103.45 -75.88 -9.15
N GLN A 767 103.85 -76.26 -7.93
CA GLN A 767 103.43 -75.56 -6.70
C GLN A 767 103.90 -74.09 -6.62
N LYS A 768 105.06 -73.76 -7.20
CA LYS A 768 105.52 -72.36 -7.25
C LYS A 768 104.68 -71.50 -8.20
N LEU A 769 104.30 -72.04 -9.36
CA LEU A 769 103.46 -71.34 -10.34
C LEU A 769 102.04 -71.10 -9.82
N GLN A 770 101.46 -72.09 -9.13
CA GLN A 770 100.11 -71.98 -8.53
C GLN A 770 100.00 -70.80 -7.55
N ARG A 771 101.01 -70.57 -6.69
CA ARG A 771 101.00 -69.48 -5.69
C ARG A 771 100.98 -68.09 -6.33
N ALA A 772 101.78 -67.88 -7.38
CA ALA A 772 101.80 -66.61 -8.12
C ALA A 772 100.48 -66.34 -8.88
N LEU A 773 99.82 -67.40 -9.36
CA LEU A 773 98.52 -67.32 -10.03
C LEU A 773 97.40 -66.90 -9.05
N VAL A 774 97.41 -67.43 -7.82
CA VAL A 774 96.46 -67.04 -6.76
C VAL A 774 96.64 -65.57 -6.38
N GLN A 775 97.87 -65.08 -6.20
CA GLN A 775 98.12 -63.67 -5.85
C GLN A 775 97.62 -62.68 -6.92
N ARG A 776 97.85 -62.98 -8.21
CA ARG A 776 97.30 -62.15 -9.30
C ARG A 776 95.78 -62.21 -9.41
N ARG A 777 95.15 -63.30 -8.95
CA ARG A 777 93.70 -63.42 -8.91
C ARG A 777 93.10 -62.55 -7.80
N THR A 778 93.65 -62.58 -6.59
CA THR A 778 93.19 -61.69 -5.50
C THR A 778 93.38 -60.20 -5.85
N GLU A 779 94.49 -59.86 -6.52
CA GLU A 779 94.72 -58.51 -7.05
C GLU A 779 93.72 -58.05 -8.13
N LEU A 780 93.03 -58.97 -8.81
CA LEU A 780 91.97 -58.67 -9.77
C LEU A 780 90.62 -58.56 -9.05
N GLU A 781 90.31 -59.50 -8.16
CA GLU A 781 89.08 -59.51 -7.35
C GLU A 781 88.97 -58.23 -6.49
N GLU A 782 90.08 -57.71 -5.94
CA GLU A 782 90.13 -56.40 -5.27
C GLU A 782 89.84 -55.21 -6.21
N LYS A 783 90.33 -55.25 -7.45
CA LYS A 783 90.12 -54.18 -8.43
C LYS A 783 88.69 -54.20 -9.00
N GLU A 784 88.13 -55.39 -9.20
CA GLU A 784 86.72 -55.57 -9.58
C GLU A 784 85.78 -55.08 -8.48
N ALA A 785 86.05 -55.41 -7.21
CA ALA A 785 85.31 -54.86 -6.08
C ALA A 785 85.42 -53.33 -5.97
N ALA A 786 86.61 -52.77 -6.24
CA ALA A 786 86.80 -51.32 -6.29
C ALA A 786 85.97 -50.67 -7.41
N ILE A 787 85.97 -51.23 -8.62
CA ILE A 787 85.15 -50.78 -9.76
C ILE A 787 83.66 -50.84 -9.42
N GLN A 788 83.16 -51.96 -8.91
CA GLN A 788 81.76 -52.10 -8.48
C GLN A 788 81.39 -51.05 -7.42
N SER A 789 82.30 -50.70 -6.51
CA SER A 789 82.06 -49.63 -5.52
C SER A 789 81.95 -48.24 -6.16
N VAL A 790 82.67 -47.98 -7.27
CA VAL A 790 82.60 -46.72 -8.03
C VAL A 790 81.34 -46.69 -8.89
N GLU A 791 81.01 -47.79 -9.57
CA GLU A 791 79.78 -47.93 -10.35
C GLU A 791 78.53 -47.78 -9.47
N GLN A 792 78.50 -48.37 -8.27
CA GLN A 792 77.41 -48.17 -7.33
C GLN A 792 77.29 -46.71 -6.86
N ARG A 793 78.41 -46.01 -6.64
CA ARG A 793 78.39 -44.57 -6.32
C ARG A 793 77.90 -43.74 -7.51
N TYR A 794 78.37 -44.05 -8.73
CA TYR A 794 77.94 -43.39 -9.96
C TYR A 794 76.46 -43.61 -10.25
N MET A 795 75.94 -44.84 -10.09
CA MET A 795 74.52 -45.15 -10.30
C MET A 795 73.64 -44.51 -9.22
N LYS A 796 74.09 -44.45 -7.96
CA LYS A 796 73.40 -43.69 -6.89
C LYS A 796 73.38 -42.19 -7.20
N ALA A 797 74.50 -41.60 -7.62
CA ALA A 797 74.58 -40.20 -8.02
C ALA A 797 73.72 -39.90 -9.26
N LYS A 798 73.73 -40.77 -10.26
CA LYS A 798 72.91 -40.68 -11.48
C LYS A 798 71.42 -40.79 -11.16
N ALA A 799 71.03 -41.64 -10.22
CA ALA A 799 69.66 -41.70 -9.72
C ALA A 799 69.28 -40.41 -8.97
N THR A 800 70.13 -39.88 -8.07
CA THR A 800 69.81 -38.62 -7.39
C THR A 800 69.75 -37.42 -8.35
N VAL A 801 70.57 -37.38 -9.40
CA VAL A 801 70.49 -36.35 -10.45
C VAL A 801 69.27 -36.54 -11.35
N ALA A 802 68.87 -37.77 -11.68
CA ALA A 802 67.63 -38.05 -12.40
C ALA A 802 66.35 -37.77 -11.58
N HIS A 803 66.48 -37.68 -10.25
CA HIS A 803 65.42 -37.24 -9.33
C HIS A 803 65.50 -35.75 -8.95
N GLN A 804 66.54 -35.02 -9.37
CA GLN A 804 66.57 -33.57 -9.25
C GLN A 804 65.73 -32.97 -10.38
N PRO A 805 64.72 -32.11 -10.09
CA PRO A 805 64.04 -31.36 -11.14
C PRO A 805 65.05 -30.46 -11.85
N GLY A 806 65.04 -30.46 -13.19
CA GLY A 806 65.84 -29.53 -13.98
C GLY A 806 65.52 -28.07 -13.63
N PRO A 807 66.42 -27.11 -13.94
CA PRO A 807 66.28 -25.71 -13.50
C PRO A 807 64.91 -25.10 -13.86
N GLU A 808 64.40 -25.35 -15.06
CA GLU A 808 63.07 -24.93 -15.51
C GLU A 808 61.93 -25.49 -14.63
N ILE A 809 62.05 -26.75 -14.18
CA ILE A 809 61.06 -27.40 -13.31
C ILE A 809 61.21 -26.87 -11.86
N ALA A 810 62.42 -26.57 -11.41
CA ALA A 810 62.66 -25.92 -10.12
C ALA A 810 62.08 -24.49 -10.09
N GLU A 811 62.24 -23.72 -11.18
CA GLU A 811 61.62 -22.40 -11.36
C GLU A 811 60.09 -22.50 -11.39
N GLN A 812 59.52 -23.44 -12.18
CA GLN A 812 58.08 -23.71 -12.21
C GLN A 812 57.55 -24.10 -10.82
N LEU A 813 58.25 -24.99 -10.09
CA LEU A 813 57.91 -25.34 -8.71
C LEU A 813 57.95 -24.12 -7.78
N SER A 814 58.94 -23.24 -7.92
CA SER A 814 59.01 -21.99 -7.14
C SER A 814 57.85 -21.03 -7.46
N ALA A 815 57.48 -20.90 -8.74
CA ALA A 815 56.35 -20.09 -9.18
C ALA A 815 55.01 -20.67 -8.71
N HIS A 816 54.86 -22.00 -8.76
CA HIS A 816 53.70 -22.70 -8.20
C HIS A 816 53.63 -22.53 -6.67
N GLN A 817 54.74 -22.66 -5.94
CA GLN A 817 54.78 -22.41 -4.49
C GLN A 817 54.41 -20.95 -4.15
N GLN A 818 54.96 -19.95 -4.85
CA GLN A 818 54.58 -18.54 -4.66
C GLN A 818 53.09 -18.31 -4.97
N ASN A 819 52.55 -18.93 -6.02
CA ASN A 819 51.13 -18.85 -6.34
C ASN A 819 50.24 -19.57 -5.32
N LEU A 820 50.71 -20.68 -4.72
CA LEU A 820 50.03 -21.40 -3.64
C LEU A 820 50.02 -20.54 -2.35
N ILE A 821 51.12 -19.85 -2.04
CA ILE A 821 51.19 -18.87 -0.93
C ILE A 821 50.19 -17.73 -1.15
N LYS A 822 50.17 -17.12 -2.35
CA LYS A 822 49.20 -16.06 -2.71
C LYS A 822 47.74 -16.56 -2.62
N LYS A 823 47.45 -17.76 -3.13
CA LYS A 823 46.13 -18.43 -3.02
C LYS A 823 45.74 -18.70 -1.58
N ASN A 824 46.68 -19.10 -0.71
CA ASN A 824 46.44 -19.30 0.72
C ASN A 824 46.21 -17.98 1.47
N GLN A 825 46.88 -16.89 1.09
CA GLN A 825 46.58 -15.55 1.62
C GLN A 825 45.17 -15.08 1.22
N GLN A 826 44.80 -15.26 -0.05
CA GLN A 826 43.43 -14.99 -0.54
C GLN A 826 42.38 -15.87 0.16
N MET A 827 42.70 -17.15 0.41
CA MET A 827 41.84 -18.05 1.17
C MET A 827 41.63 -17.57 2.60
N ARG A 828 42.68 -17.14 3.29
CA ARG A 828 42.59 -16.59 4.66
C ARG A 828 41.77 -15.30 4.71
N GLN A 829 42.03 -14.35 3.81
CA GLN A 829 41.24 -13.13 3.70
C GLN A 829 39.75 -13.43 3.43
N MET A 830 39.45 -14.47 2.65
CA MET A 830 38.07 -14.90 2.40
C MET A 830 37.47 -15.71 3.57
N GLN A 831 38.28 -16.40 4.37
CA GLN A 831 37.87 -17.03 5.63
C GLN A 831 37.55 -15.97 6.69
N GLU A 832 38.44 -15.00 6.89
CA GLU A 832 38.25 -13.83 7.76
C GLU A 832 37.00 -13.03 7.37
N ALA A 833 36.75 -12.82 6.06
CA ALA A 833 35.53 -12.20 5.57
C ALA A 833 34.28 -13.08 5.82
N LEU A 834 34.36 -14.40 5.62
CA LEU A 834 33.25 -15.32 5.92
C LEU A 834 32.95 -15.40 7.42
N GLU A 835 33.97 -15.33 8.28
CA GLU A 835 33.82 -15.26 9.74
C GLU A 835 33.22 -13.93 10.18
N PHE A 836 33.63 -12.82 9.58
CA PHE A 836 32.97 -11.52 9.75
C PHE A 836 31.49 -11.60 9.36
N PHE A 837 31.15 -12.06 8.15
CA PHE A 837 29.76 -12.17 7.71
C PHE A 837 28.95 -13.18 8.52
N ARG A 838 29.55 -14.27 9.02
CA ARG A 838 28.91 -15.18 9.99
C ARG A 838 28.59 -14.44 11.30
N SER A 839 29.57 -13.77 11.90
CA SER A 839 29.37 -13.01 13.14
C SER A 839 28.30 -11.92 12.98
N GLN A 840 28.23 -11.27 11.81
CA GLN A 840 27.21 -10.28 11.49
C GLN A 840 25.82 -10.94 11.32
N THR A 841 25.77 -12.10 10.67
CA THR A 841 24.55 -12.92 10.52
C THR A 841 24.04 -13.40 11.89
N ASP A 842 24.93 -13.79 12.79
CA ASP A 842 24.57 -14.27 14.13
C ASP A 842 24.16 -13.10 15.05
N GLN A 843 24.74 -11.91 14.89
CA GLN A 843 24.21 -10.68 15.49
C GLN A 843 22.81 -10.32 14.96
N PHE A 844 22.55 -10.52 13.65
CA PHE A 844 21.21 -10.33 13.09
C PHE A 844 20.21 -11.38 13.60
N LYS A 845 20.60 -12.65 13.74
CA LYS A 845 19.77 -13.70 14.39
C LYS A 845 19.45 -13.31 15.82
N ALA A 846 20.46 -13.01 16.64
CA ALA A 846 20.25 -12.62 18.05
C ALA A 846 19.31 -11.41 18.19
N ARG A 847 19.43 -10.40 17.31
CA ARG A 847 18.47 -9.27 17.26
C ARG A 847 17.07 -9.71 16.81
N HIS A 848 16.96 -10.60 15.82
CA HIS A 848 15.70 -11.14 15.35
C HIS A 848 15.02 -11.99 16.43
N ASP A 849 15.78 -12.74 17.22
CA ASP A 849 15.25 -13.59 18.29
C ASP A 849 14.83 -12.75 19.51
N VAL A 850 15.58 -11.73 19.90
CA VAL A 850 15.12 -10.72 20.88
C VAL A 850 13.87 -9.98 20.40
N LEU A 851 13.74 -9.70 19.09
CA LEU A 851 12.52 -9.12 18.53
C LEU A 851 11.35 -10.13 18.49
N ARG A 852 11.61 -11.43 18.24
CA ARG A 852 10.60 -12.50 18.38
C ARG A 852 10.13 -12.65 19.82
N GLU A 853 11.04 -12.65 20.79
CA GLU A 853 10.70 -12.72 22.22
C GLU A 853 9.88 -11.49 22.63
N ARG A 854 10.30 -10.29 22.23
CA ARG A 854 9.52 -9.07 22.48
C ARG A 854 8.14 -9.10 21.82
N LEU A 855 8.01 -9.61 20.59
CA LEU A 855 6.72 -9.78 19.92
C LEU A 855 5.86 -10.88 20.57
N ALA A 856 6.47 -11.97 21.03
CA ALA A 856 5.78 -13.02 21.76
C ALA A 856 5.30 -12.50 23.13
N ASP A 857 6.10 -11.70 23.83
CA ASP A 857 5.71 -11.06 25.09
C ASP A 857 4.66 -9.99 24.88
N MET A 858 4.73 -9.19 23.81
CA MET A 858 3.64 -8.31 23.38
C MET A 858 2.36 -9.11 23.08
N SER A 859 2.45 -10.28 22.44
CA SER A 859 1.26 -11.13 22.21
C SER A 859 0.72 -11.74 23.51
N LYS A 860 1.58 -12.06 24.50
CA LYS A 860 1.18 -12.54 25.82
C LYS A 860 0.51 -11.44 26.63
N THR A 861 1.06 -10.22 26.65
CA THR A 861 0.45 -9.08 27.36
C THR A 861 -0.83 -8.61 26.68
N TYR A 862 -0.88 -8.60 25.35
CA TYR A 862 -2.11 -8.35 24.60
C TYR A 862 -3.17 -9.43 24.89
N ALA A 863 -2.83 -10.72 24.80
CA ALA A 863 -3.75 -11.80 25.13
C ALA A 863 -4.19 -11.77 26.61
N ALA A 864 -3.31 -11.38 27.53
CA ALA A 864 -3.66 -11.18 28.93
C ALA A 864 -4.63 -9.99 29.12
N SER A 865 -4.37 -8.85 28.46
CA SER A 865 -5.28 -7.68 28.47
C SER A 865 -6.63 -8.03 27.87
N ARG A 866 -6.66 -8.68 26.70
CA ARG A 866 -7.89 -9.14 26.03
C ARG A 866 -8.65 -10.14 26.89
N ALA A 867 -7.96 -11.07 27.55
CA ALA A 867 -8.57 -11.99 28.51
C ALA A 867 -9.03 -11.30 29.80
N GLU A 868 -8.42 -10.19 30.22
CA GLU A 868 -8.91 -9.35 31.32
C GLU A 868 -10.12 -8.51 30.90
N GLU A 869 -10.16 -8.00 29.67
CA GLU A 869 -11.29 -7.30 29.08
C GLU A 869 -12.47 -8.25 28.86
N GLU A 870 -12.24 -9.50 28.45
CA GLU A 870 -13.26 -10.56 28.43
C GLU A 870 -13.75 -10.93 29.83
N ARG A 871 -12.87 -10.94 30.85
CA ARG A 871 -13.29 -11.14 32.24
C ARG A 871 -14.06 -9.93 32.80
N ARG A 872 -13.66 -8.70 32.46
CA ARG A 872 -14.33 -7.44 32.85
C ARG A 872 -15.68 -7.29 32.16
N SER A 873 -15.80 -7.64 30.88
CA SER A 873 -17.08 -7.61 30.15
C SER A 873 -18.03 -8.72 30.58
N ARG A 874 -17.55 -9.94 30.84
CA ARG A 874 -18.37 -11.01 31.46
C ARG A 874 -18.77 -10.71 32.91
N ALA A 875 -17.95 -9.97 33.66
CA ALA A 875 -18.32 -9.45 34.98
C ALA A 875 -19.29 -8.26 34.90
N GLY A 876 -19.20 -7.44 33.85
CA GLY A 876 -20.05 -6.27 33.61
C GLY A 876 -21.51 -6.60 33.24
N THR A 877 -21.84 -7.89 33.05
CA THR A 877 -23.21 -8.35 32.78
C THR A 877 -23.93 -8.93 34.01
N PHE A 878 -23.53 -8.58 35.24
CA PHE A 878 -24.30 -8.86 36.45
C PHE A 878 -24.13 -7.79 37.55
N THR A 879 -25.20 -7.59 38.33
CA THR A 879 -25.33 -6.76 39.55
C THR A 879 -25.20 -5.24 39.44
N ASP A 880 -26.31 -4.54 39.65
CA ASP A 880 -26.34 -3.25 40.36
C ASP A 880 -25.71 -3.37 41.76
N ALA A 881 -25.05 -2.31 42.24
CA ALA A 881 -25.32 -1.67 43.56
C ALA A 881 -24.22 -0.67 44.01
N THR A 882 -24.61 0.61 44.12
CA THR A 882 -24.20 1.59 45.16
C THR A 882 -22.72 1.75 45.63
N SER A 883 -22.25 3.00 45.54
CA SER A 883 -21.67 3.83 46.63
C SER A 883 -20.19 4.28 46.62
N THR A 884 -20.02 5.59 46.84
CA THR A 884 -18.94 6.34 47.53
C THR A 884 -17.46 6.32 47.06
N THR A 885 -17.03 7.51 46.64
CA THR A 885 -15.69 8.16 46.78
C THR A 885 -15.17 8.21 48.24
N PRO A 886 -13.87 8.46 48.57
CA PRO A 886 -12.94 9.38 47.86
C PRO A 886 -11.41 9.08 47.84
N ARG A 887 -10.64 10.05 47.29
CA ARG A 887 -9.18 10.34 47.42
C ARG A 887 -8.73 10.58 48.89
N PRO A 888 -7.42 10.78 49.24
CA PRO A 888 -6.19 10.96 48.41
C PRO A 888 -5.10 9.87 48.72
N ASP A 889 -3.80 9.90 48.36
CA ASP A 889 -2.69 10.88 48.55
C ASP A 889 -1.44 10.63 47.63
N SER A 890 -0.40 11.46 47.79
CA SER A 890 0.96 11.43 47.17
C SER A 890 2.00 11.78 48.27
N PRO A 891 3.35 11.58 48.18
CA PRO A 891 4.24 11.86 47.01
C PRO A 891 5.56 11.03 46.87
N SER A 892 6.44 11.42 45.92
CA SER A 892 7.92 11.25 45.90
C SER A 892 8.54 9.83 45.81
N ALA A 893 9.76 9.61 45.26
CA ALA A 893 10.64 10.43 44.40
C ALA A 893 11.79 9.57 43.77
N MET A 894 12.43 10.08 42.70
CA MET A 894 13.82 9.81 42.24
C MET A 894 14.33 8.36 42.05
N ALA A 895 14.50 7.93 40.78
CA ALA A 895 15.70 7.21 40.30
C ALA A 895 15.79 7.20 38.76
N GLU A 896 16.90 7.74 38.22
CA GLU A 896 17.41 7.49 36.85
C GLU A 896 18.18 6.14 36.78
N PRO A 897 18.57 5.55 35.61
CA PRO A 897 19.00 6.24 34.37
C PRO A 897 18.71 5.52 33.01
N ALA A 898 19.47 5.92 31.98
CA ALA A 898 19.80 5.20 30.72
C ALA A 898 18.99 5.55 29.45
N VAL A 899 19.06 6.81 29.02
CA VAL A 899 18.69 7.22 27.64
C VAL A 899 19.65 6.63 26.60
N TYR A 900 19.12 5.92 25.60
CA TYR A 900 19.89 5.41 24.46
C TYR A 900 20.21 6.54 23.46
N ARG A 901 21.46 7.03 23.46
CA ARG A 901 21.93 7.99 22.45
C ARG A 901 22.19 7.32 21.10
N GLY A 902 21.30 7.57 20.13
CA GLY A 902 21.57 7.33 18.71
C GLY A 902 22.70 8.23 18.20
N PHE A 903 23.53 7.69 17.29
CA PHE A 903 24.70 8.40 16.74
C PHE A 903 24.27 9.41 15.67
N VAL A 904 24.69 10.67 15.80
CA VAL A 904 24.55 11.70 14.75
C VAL A 904 25.94 12.06 14.23
N ALA A 905 26.14 12.00 12.92
CA ALA A 905 27.40 12.39 12.29
C ALA A 905 27.52 13.93 12.21
N PRO A 906 28.63 14.53 12.68
CA PRO A 906 28.77 16.00 12.67
C PRO A 906 29.09 16.54 11.26
N PRO A 907 28.72 17.80 10.97
CA PRO A 907 29.00 18.44 9.68
C PRO A 907 30.48 18.73 9.50
N ARG A 908 30.95 18.73 8.24
CA ARG A 908 32.33 19.12 7.89
C ARG A 908 32.46 20.64 7.91
N SER A 909 33.34 21.16 8.76
CA SER A 909 33.75 22.56 8.73
C SER A 909 34.73 22.83 7.59
N THR A 910 34.64 24.03 7.00
CA THR A 910 35.58 24.54 6.01
C THR A 910 36.62 25.44 6.68
N THR A 911 37.89 25.04 6.66
CA THR A 911 39.02 25.94 6.97
C THR A 911 40.14 25.76 5.95
N SER A 912 40.61 26.89 5.43
CA SER A 912 41.72 26.98 4.48
C SER A 912 42.98 27.52 5.18
N THR A 913 44.09 26.78 5.14
CA THR A 913 45.41 27.37 5.39
C THR A 913 46.47 26.70 4.52
N THR A 914 47.35 27.51 3.95
CA THR A 914 48.47 27.12 3.08
C THR A 914 49.75 26.86 3.86
N SER A 915 50.60 25.92 3.40
CA SER A 915 52.05 26.16 3.21
C SER A 915 52.80 24.95 2.62
N HIS A 916 54.02 25.20 2.17
CA HIS A 916 54.98 24.29 1.52
C HIS A 916 55.52 23.20 2.48
N ALA A 917 56.27 22.16 2.07
CA ALA A 917 57.04 21.97 0.83
C ALA A 917 57.26 20.47 0.47
N ALA A 918 57.69 20.21 -0.78
CA ALA A 918 58.68 19.23 -1.29
C ALA A 918 58.76 17.79 -0.68
N ILE A 919 59.16 16.73 -1.40
CA ILE A 919 60.16 16.59 -2.47
C ILE A 919 59.67 15.67 -3.61
N ALA A 920 60.30 15.81 -4.78
CA ALA A 920 60.01 15.17 -6.06
C ALA A 920 59.80 13.64 -6.08
N CYS A 921 58.98 13.22 -7.06
CA CYS A 921 59.06 11.91 -7.72
C CYS A 921 59.70 12.11 -9.10
N ALA A 922 60.60 11.23 -9.54
CA ALA A 922 61.31 11.32 -10.82
C ALA A 922 61.93 9.96 -11.21
N VAL A 923 62.33 9.81 -12.48
CA VAL A 923 63.15 8.70 -13.04
C VAL A 923 62.40 7.34 -13.07
N LEU A 924 62.11 6.70 -14.20
CA LEU A 924 62.50 6.94 -15.60
C LEU A 924 61.42 6.41 -16.57
N GLY A 925 61.54 6.78 -17.85
CA GLY A 925 60.87 6.13 -18.96
C GLY A 925 61.68 6.31 -20.25
N GLU A 926 61.62 5.32 -21.13
CA GLU A 926 62.16 5.33 -22.50
C GLU A 926 61.08 4.73 -23.43
N GLY A 927 60.89 5.17 -24.67
CA GLY A 927 61.51 6.31 -25.35
C GLY A 927 61.53 6.11 -26.86
N VAL A 928 60.65 6.79 -27.60
CA VAL A 928 60.63 6.80 -29.08
C VAL A 928 60.24 8.20 -29.57
N GLU A 929 61.18 8.82 -30.29
CA GLU A 929 61.06 9.61 -31.55
C GLU A 929 59.75 10.35 -31.91
N LEU A 930 59.77 11.51 -32.59
CA LEU A 930 60.77 12.56 -32.88
C LEU A 930 60.02 13.73 -33.56
N SER A 931 60.69 14.88 -33.75
CA SER A 931 60.28 15.98 -34.66
C SER A 931 59.01 16.77 -34.29
N SER A 932 58.84 18.03 -34.70
CA SER A 932 59.69 19.24 -34.76
C SER A 932 58.87 20.35 -35.42
N GLU A 933 59.18 21.61 -35.15
CA GLU A 933 58.55 22.80 -35.77
C GLU A 933 57.05 22.98 -35.42
N GLY A 934 56.51 24.18 -35.33
CA GLY A 934 57.07 25.52 -35.47
C GLY A 934 55.92 26.52 -35.35
N PRO A 935 56.05 27.64 -34.61
CA PRO A 935 54.88 28.43 -34.23
C PRO A 935 54.54 29.53 -35.23
N HIS A 936 53.31 30.05 -35.17
CA HIS A 936 53.06 31.48 -34.92
C HIS A 936 51.57 31.76 -34.66
N GLN A 937 51.31 32.69 -33.71
CA GLN A 937 50.35 33.82 -33.74
C GLN A 937 48.95 33.69 -34.39
N ASN A 938 47.91 34.43 -33.98
CA ASN A 938 47.57 35.20 -32.77
C ASN A 938 46.13 35.73 -32.97
N THR A 939 45.42 36.15 -31.92
CA THR A 939 44.05 36.73 -31.95
C THR A 939 42.96 35.73 -32.42
N GLY A 940 41.69 35.89 -32.04
CA GLY A 940 41.10 36.81 -31.06
C GLY A 940 39.56 36.82 -31.11
N GLN A 941 38.95 37.40 -30.07
CA GLN A 941 37.52 37.79 -30.00
C GLN A 941 36.44 36.69 -30.07
N LEU A 942 35.90 36.37 -28.88
CA LEU A 942 34.48 36.51 -28.47
C LEU A 942 33.49 37.07 -29.53
N PRO A 943 32.19 36.69 -29.51
CA PRO A 943 31.42 36.21 -28.34
C PRO A 943 31.47 34.70 -28.08
#